data_AF-A0AAV7IT64-F1
#
_entry.id   AF-A0AAV7IT64-F1
#
_cell.length_a   1.000
_cell.length_b   1.000
_cell.length_c   1.000
_cell.angle_alpha   90.00
_cell.angle_beta   90.00
_cell.angle_gamma   90.00
#
_symmetry.space_group_name_H-M   'P 1'
#
loop_
_entity.id
_entity.type
_entity.pdbx_description
1 polymer ?
#
loop_
_entity_poly.entity_id
_entity_poly.type
_entity_poly.pdbx_seq_one_letter_code
_entity_poly.pdbx_strand_id
1 'polypeptide(L)'
;MNTILDFNGYFSGKKFTIKEYSLYVIRDQTHDVVSHHFQLSKPPKNWHALSSENQNNYKTYFETFGITWKRGTHNEKLIANNLWDILKNVKAIYVINKEKRQLLESYFDKDLPFKFIYLNELGFDFEPKMSTLCRHHKKPEKNNCAEDNASAMMKWLNRVRINPAEIPGQANIVIDFNGYFFSDTEYIIKEYSLIIFSDKTNEVVAKDFQVSKPPIPCHQLDKITQHNYTSYYNSYGIGWNNGTQDNELIKNDLTQKLKNSRKIYVRDQTQNELLISYLDQNFNAVCLADVGLNLEPQMITDCENHVQPDKNICAHDNASRMFKWIKMKGIDNIHSPENDINIVLDFNGYFLAEDKYVIKEYSLYAVREKNNEIIYRDYVISKPPYLCHKLDEVAKLNYAAYYETFGIDWSKGTRDIRFIRSDLQKKLRTSKNIYLRDQEQRELLNSYFNHDFKAINLTDLGLTFNSVEGTNCTNHEHPDKNICANDNATKMVELLAQMPRLPNSRAKENVVIDFNGFFVNDKYVVKEYSSYIIDEETYQVIYNEVGVLGSPIIQKDKSDEKSYKSYNKFLNDIGIDPNKGAPDFELSKESLQSHLNVTNKVFVMDRSKHQYLLNYFDNNLTTGFVYLADLGFKFEPIKNTACSNHKNPSTKNCADDNAQIMLDWLSERKFGVSLGLNQLNLTEPLQRHVIVDFSGYDLPNNEYAIKELNAILVDKNSELDKDLYMIVKPPFPDIQKLPTIFVDAYLEFEKRHGIGWNTGEDDFTKVSQALNDYFETATHVYVKNLEKQKLLEKFIGTKHHFIRFEDLKFRYEPRKHTDDCEHHYNKTSICAVVFSKFMLQWFEHHILRCLPPRHDFDEIDHGFDISQAPGTSYEKTQSVENVYSNVNRGKQSIKNSSNTIEEIQDYSQNSENAYSTIDDEDEDLEPIYSTIDEVQQNVKDLYSNVNKRKSLEHTYSTIDEVQQNVEDLYSKVNKRKSLKPTYSTIDEVQQNVNDSSRPVKKVTFADDLVIGSAASSIPPLPPMPEDFSTINVVPIPSPMPEASDAENSVASPPAMPKSNSLAKRKVSDPNKNTKSFLEDLNNTLKRMRPTEKFNKDLEHCNLRVFENNFLFSSSTLDIIEYYMQ
;
A
#
# COMPACT_ATOMS: atom_id res chain seq x y z
N MET A 1 -25.12 8.38 18.80
CA MET A 1 -24.58 7.15 19.42
C MET A 1 -25.67 6.10 19.48
N ASN A 2 -25.31 4.82 19.43
CA ASN A 2 -26.17 3.68 19.77
C ASN A 2 -25.68 3.08 21.09
N THR A 3 -26.37 2.07 21.61
CA THR A 3 -25.88 1.33 22.79
C THR A 3 -26.15 -0.16 22.66
N ILE A 4 -25.28 -0.99 23.23
CA ILE A 4 -25.51 -2.42 23.44
C ILE A 4 -25.77 -2.63 24.93
N LEU A 5 -26.84 -3.33 25.27
CA LEU A 5 -27.27 -3.54 26.66
C LEU A 5 -27.61 -5.02 26.91
N ASP A 6 -26.98 -5.59 27.94
CA ASP A 6 -27.51 -6.77 28.62
C ASP A 6 -27.61 -6.56 30.13
N PHE A 7 -28.51 -7.29 30.77
CA PHE A 7 -28.77 -7.21 32.21
C PHE A 7 -29.39 -8.49 32.75
N ASN A 8 -29.11 -8.79 34.01
CA ASN A 8 -29.72 -9.91 34.74
C ASN A 8 -30.39 -9.40 36.03
N GLY A 9 -31.46 -10.06 36.45
CA GLY A 9 -32.31 -9.59 37.55
C GLY A 9 -33.37 -10.60 37.96
N TYR A 10 -34.22 -10.20 38.90
CA TYR A 10 -35.21 -11.07 39.55
C TYR A 10 -36.54 -10.34 39.72
N PHE A 11 -37.64 -11.08 39.84
CA PHE A 11 -38.96 -10.51 40.10
C PHE A 11 -39.21 -10.25 41.59
N SER A 12 -39.67 -9.04 41.90
CA SER A 12 -40.17 -8.61 43.20
C SER A 12 -41.67 -8.36 43.07
N GLY A 13 -42.47 -9.40 43.35
CA GLY A 13 -43.86 -9.49 42.87
C GLY A 13 -43.92 -9.40 41.35
N LYS A 14 -44.75 -8.51 40.81
CA LYS A 14 -44.88 -8.28 39.35
C LYS A 14 -43.77 -7.43 38.72
N LYS A 15 -42.97 -6.72 39.51
CA LYS A 15 -41.93 -5.83 39.01
C LYS A 15 -40.62 -6.60 38.83
N PHE A 16 -40.02 -6.53 37.65
CA PHE A 16 -38.64 -6.97 37.46
C PHE A 16 -37.66 -5.98 38.14
N THR A 17 -36.63 -6.48 38.81
CA THR A 17 -35.56 -5.68 39.42
C THR A 17 -34.22 -6.11 38.85
N ILE A 18 -33.55 -5.20 38.13
CA ILE A 18 -32.19 -5.40 37.64
C ILE A 18 -31.23 -5.56 38.83
N LYS A 19 -30.43 -6.63 38.81
CA LYS A 19 -29.38 -6.91 39.80
C LYS A 19 -27.98 -6.59 39.28
N GLU A 20 -27.75 -6.80 37.98
CA GLU A 20 -26.56 -6.37 37.24
C GLU A 20 -26.95 -5.87 35.85
N TYR A 21 -26.20 -4.90 35.31
CA TYR A 21 -26.25 -4.57 33.89
C TYR A 21 -24.86 -4.21 33.36
N SER A 22 -24.65 -4.46 32.07
CA SER A 22 -23.50 -3.99 31.31
C SER A 22 -24.00 -3.29 30.04
N LEU A 23 -23.45 -2.11 29.78
CA LEU A 23 -23.84 -1.27 28.66
C LEU A 23 -22.61 -0.68 27.97
N TYR A 24 -22.53 -0.84 26.65
CA TYR A 24 -21.53 -0.18 25.80
C TYR A 24 -22.21 0.90 24.97
N VAL A 25 -21.83 2.18 25.17
CA VAL A 25 -22.21 3.27 24.27
C VAL A 25 -21.27 3.26 23.08
N ILE A 26 -21.81 3.21 21.87
CA ILE A 26 -21.04 3.02 20.65
C ILE A 26 -21.36 4.08 19.59
N ARG A 27 -20.37 4.40 18.75
CA ARG A 27 -20.58 5.26 17.56
C ARG A 27 -21.49 4.56 16.55
N ASP A 28 -22.41 5.31 15.93
CA ASP A 28 -23.42 4.76 15.00
C ASP A 28 -22.75 4.11 13.77
N GLN A 29 -21.76 4.79 13.17
CA GLN A 29 -21.09 4.35 11.93
C GLN A 29 -19.84 3.50 12.14
N THR A 30 -19.16 3.57 13.29
CA THR A 30 -17.92 2.81 13.55
C THR A 30 -18.05 1.79 14.67
N HIS A 31 -19.14 1.78 15.45
CA HIS A 31 -19.32 0.97 16.66
C HIS A 31 -18.20 1.10 17.70
N ASP A 32 -17.26 2.03 17.55
CA ASP A 32 -16.23 2.27 18.56
C ASP A 32 -16.87 2.55 19.91
N VAL A 33 -16.35 1.88 20.95
CA VAL A 33 -16.80 2.10 22.32
C VAL A 33 -16.42 3.52 22.74
N VAL A 34 -17.45 4.34 22.97
CA VAL A 34 -17.31 5.70 23.51
C VAL A 34 -17.26 5.66 25.03
N SER A 35 -18.08 4.79 25.64
CA SER A 35 -18.06 4.51 27.06
C SER A 35 -18.59 3.11 27.36
N HIS A 36 -18.17 2.55 28.50
CA HIS A 36 -18.65 1.28 29.02
C HIS A 36 -19.11 1.48 30.47
N HIS A 37 -20.26 0.90 30.81
CA HIS A 37 -20.88 1.05 32.12
C HIS A 37 -21.34 -0.32 32.63
N PHE A 38 -20.68 -0.82 33.68
CA PHE A 38 -21.09 -2.00 34.43
C PHE A 38 -21.49 -1.61 35.86
N GLN A 39 -22.69 -1.97 36.32
CA GLN A 39 -23.16 -1.67 37.68
C GLN A 39 -23.98 -2.82 38.30
N LEU A 40 -23.98 -2.86 39.63
CA LEU A 40 -24.62 -3.89 40.45
C LEU A 40 -25.55 -3.24 41.47
N SER A 41 -26.82 -3.66 41.55
CA SER A 41 -27.77 -3.04 42.49
C SER A 41 -27.62 -3.56 43.92
N LYS A 42 -27.45 -2.63 44.86
CA LYS A 42 -27.68 -2.85 46.29
C LYS A 42 -29.17 -3.12 46.49
N PRO A 43 -29.53 -4.09 47.35
CA PRO A 43 -30.92 -4.48 47.53
C PRO A 43 -31.74 -3.32 48.14
N PRO A 44 -32.99 -3.11 47.72
CA PRO A 44 -33.83 -2.03 48.26
C PRO A 44 -34.32 -2.29 49.69
N LYS A 45 -34.19 -3.53 50.19
CA LYS A 45 -34.64 -3.96 51.53
C LYS A 45 -33.68 -4.98 52.14
N ASN A 46 -33.73 -5.10 53.47
CA ASN A 46 -33.10 -6.22 54.17
C ASN A 46 -33.75 -7.55 53.76
N TRP A 47 -32.96 -8.63 53.71
CA TRP A 47 -33.42 -9.96 53.28
C TRP A 47 -34.66 -10.46 54.03
N HIS A 48 -34.69 -10.27 55.35
CA HIS A 48 -35.79 -10.66 56.23
C HIS A 48 -37.06 -9.79 56.07
N ALA A 49 -36.96 -8.65 55.35
CA ALA A 49 -38.09 -7.77 55.03
C ALA A 49 -38.67 -8.02 53.62
N LEU A 50 -38.24 -9.09 52.95
CA LEU A 50 -38.84 -9.61 51.72
C LEU A 50 -39.97 -10.60 52.07
N SER A 51 -40.99 -10.68 51.21
CA SER A 51 -41.94 -11.80 51.23
C SER A 51 -41.24 -13.12 50.89
N SER A 52 -41.80 -14.25 51.33
CA SER A 52 -41.26 -15.58 51.02
C SER A 52 -41.18 -15.85 49.51
N GLU A 53 -42.14 -15.31 48.74
CA GLU A 53 -42.12 -15.30 47.27
C GLU A 53 -40.88 -14.58 46.73
N ASN A 54 -40.63 -13.34 47.14
CA ASN A 54 -39.47 -12.57 46.68
C ASN A 54 -38.13 -13.19 47.11
N GLN A 55 -38.08 -13.81 48.30
CA GLN A 55 -36.92 -14.59 48.74
C GLN A 55 -36.67 -15.79 47.83
N ASN A 56 -37.72 -16.49 47.39
CA ASN A 56 -37.59 -17.64 46.49
C ASN A 56 -37.22 -17.20 45.07
N ASN A 57 -37.83 -16.15 44.52
CA ASN A 57 -37.44 -15.56 43.23
C ASN A 57 -35.95 -15.17 43.23
N TYR A 58 -35.46 -14.59 44.33
CA TYR A 58 -34.03 -14.28 44.46
C TYR A 58 -33.14 -15.52 44.61
N LYS A 59 -33.59 -16.60 45.26
CA LYS A 59 -32.82 -17.86 45.33
C LYS A 59 -32.62 -18.45 43.94
N THR A 60 -33.67 -18.52 43.12
CA THR A 60 -33.57 -19.00 41.73
C THR A 60 -32.62 -18.13 40.89
N TYR A 61 -32.70 -16.81 41.03
CA TYR A 61 -31.71 -15.90 40.44
C TYR A 61 -30.29 -16.19 40.96
N PHE A 62 -30.12 -16.39 42.26
CA PHE A 62 -28.82 -16.67 42.88
C PHE A 62 -28.24 -18.04 42.46
N GLU A 63 -29.06 -19.03 42.13
CA GLU A 63 -28.61 -20.32 41.62
C GLU A 63 -28.04 -20.21 40.20
N THR A 64 -28.58 -19.31 39.37
CA THR A 64 -28.17 -19.10 37.97
C THR A 64 -27.03 -18.08 37.82
N PHE A 65 -27.11 -16.96 38.54
CA PHE A 65 -26.21 -15.81 38.40
C PHE A 65 -25.29 -15.63 39.62
N GLY A 66 -25.69 -16.09 40.82
CA GLY A 66 -24.85 -16.18 42.03
C GLY A 66 -24.18 -14.89 42.55
N ILE A 67 -24.72 -13.72 42.21
CA ILE A 67 -24.42 -12.46 42.90
C ILE A 67 -25.17 -12.44 44.24
N THR A 68 -24.50 -12.29 45.37
CA THR A 68 -25.15 -12.36 46.70
C THR A 68 -26.07 -11.16 46.98
N TRP A 69 -27.11 -11.34 47.80
CA TRP A 69 -28.12 -10.30 48.10
C TRP A 69 -27.48 -8.96 48.47
N LYS A 70 -26.52 -8.97 49.39
CA LYS A 70 -25.82 -7.78 49.91
C LYS A 70 -24.83 -7.13 48.92
N ARG A 71 -24.40 -7.82 47.86
CA ARG A 71 -23.40 -7.30 46.90
C ARG A 71 -24.07 -6.29 45.96
N GLY A 72 -23.49 -5.10 45.84
CA GLY A 72 -23.94 -4.04 44.93
C GLY A 72 -23.10 -2.77 45.09
N THR A 73 -22.99 -1.95 44.05
CA THR A 73 -22.28 -0.66 44.06
C THR A 73 -23.24 0.47 44.46
N HIS A 74 -24.37 0.59 43.78
CA HIS A 74 -25.35 1.67 43.93
C HIS A 74 -26.74 1.15 44.32
N ASN A 75 -27.62 1.99 44.86
CA ASN A 75 -29.01 1.60 45.10
C ASN A 75 -29.79 1.46 43.77
N GLU A 76 -30.89 0.69 43.77
CA GLU A 76 -31.74 0.44 42.59
C GLU A 76 -32.18 1.75 41.90
N LYS A 77 -32.58 2.76 42.68
CA LYS A 77 -33.08 4.05 42.15
C LYS A 77 -32.01 4.81 41.37
N LEU A 78 -30.76 4.82 41.85
CA LEU A 78 -29.64 5.46 41.16
C LEU A 78 -29.27 4.70 39.88
N ILE A 79 -29.30 3.36 39.91
CA ILE A 79 -29.12 2.54 38.70
C ILE A 79 -30.22 2.80 37.67
N ALA A 80 -31.48 2.87 38.09
CA ALA A 80 -32.59 3.22 37.21
C ALA A 80 -32.39 4.59 36.56
N ASN A 81 -32.05 5.62 37.35
CA ASN A 81 -31.79 6.96 36.83
C ASN A 81 -30.61 6.98 35.85
N ASN A 82 -29.46 6.43 36.23
CA ASN A 82 -28.26 6.38 35.39
C ASN A 82 -28.52 5.65 34.07
N LEU A 83 -29.18 4.49 34.11
CA LEU A 83 -29.51 3.72 32.92
C LEU A 83 -30.50 4.50 32.04
N TRP A 84 -31.56 5.09 32.62
CA TRP A 84 -32.51 5.92 31.88
C TRP A 84 -31.84 7.12 31.20
N ASP A 85 -30.93 7.79 31.89
CA ASP A 85 -30.23 8.98 31.38
C ASP A 85 -29.23 8.65 30.27
N ILE A 86 -28.69 7.43 30.23
CA ILE A 86 -27.92 6.95 29.07
C ILE A 86 -28.87 6.59 27.93
N LEU A 87 -29.92 5.79 28.20
CA LEU A 87 -30.82 5.26 27.17
C LEU A 87 -31.62 6.35 26.43
N LYS A 88 -32.00 7.43 27.11
CA LYS A 88 -32.72 8.56 26.48
C LYS A 88 -31.87 9.36 25.47
N ASN A 89 -30.54 9.21 25.51
CA ASN A 89 -29.58 9.98 24.71
C ASN A 89 -28.98 9.17 23.54
N VAL A 90 -29.43 7.93 23.31
CA VAL A 90 -28.98 7.09 22.19
C VAL A 90 -30.06 6.89 21.13
N LYS A 91 -29.63 6.75 19.87
CA LYS A 91 -30.50 6.61 18.69
C LYS A 91 -31.12 5.21 18.57
N ALA A 92 -30.40 4.18 19.01
CA ALA A 92 -30.88 2.80 19.05
C ALA A 92 -30.24 2.00 20.20
N ILE A 93 -30.98 1.01 20.70
CA ILE A 93 -30.57 0.09 21.77
C ILE A 93 -30.56 -1.33 21.19
N TYR A 94 -29.37 -1.91 21.07
CA TYR A 94 -29.19 -3.32 20.73
C TYR A 94 -29.37 -4.18 22.00
N VAL A 95 -30.34 -5.10 21.94
CA VAL A 95 -30.62 -6.08 23.00
C VAL A 95 -30.68 -7.48 22.39
N ILE A 96 -30.48 -8.52 23.19
CA ILE A 96 -30.43 -9.91 22.70
C ILE A 96 -31.73 -10.28 21.97
N ASN A 97 -32.89 -10.04 22.60
CA ASN A 97 -34.20 -10.43 22.10
C ASN A 97 -35.34 -9.51 22.62
N LYS A 98 -36.58 -9.78 22.20
CA LYS A 98 -37.79 -9.06 22.64
C LYS A 98 -38.12 -9.25 24.12
N GLU A 99 -37.80 -10.39 24.72
CA GLU A 99 -38.06 -10.67 26.13
C GLU A 99 -37.22 -9.76 27.04
N LYS A 100 -35.93 -9.56 26.71
CA LYS A 100 -35.06 -8.59 27.42
C LYS A 100 -35.64 -7.17 27.33
N ARG A 101 -36.26 -6.75 26.22
CA ARG A 101 -36.98 -5.46 26.18
C ARG A 101 -38.16 -5.43 27.19
N GLN A 102 -38.98 -6.46 27.24
CA GLN A 102 -40.14 -6.54 28.16
C GLN A 102 -39.71 -6.52 29.63
N LEU A 103 -38.60 -7.17 29.98
CA LEU A 103 -38.02 -7.10 31.32
C LEU A 103 -37.54 -5.68 31.67
N LEU A 104 -37.05 -4.91 30.69
CA LEU A 104 -36.64 -3.52 30.87
C LEU A 104 -37.84 -2.57 31.03
N GLU A 105 -38.91 -2.78 30.27
CA GLU A 105 -40.21 -2.11 30.44
C GLU A 105 -40.78 -2.36 31.85
N SER A 106 -40.75 -3.62 32.31
CA SER A 106 -41.14 -4.00 33.69
C SER A 106 -40.26 -3.37 34.78
N TYR A 107 -38.96 -3.17 34.52
CA TYR A 107 -38.05 -2.51 35.47
C TYR A 107 -38.36 -1.02 35.66
N PHE A 108 -38.71 -0.34 34.57
CA PHE A 108 -39.03 1.09 34.56
C PHE A 108 -40.50 1.40 34.88
N ASP A 109 -41.38 0.39 34.87
CA ASP A 109 -42.84 0.50 35.09
C ASP A 109 -43.53 1.45 34.09
N LYS A 110 -43.08 1.40 32.83
CA LYS A 110 -43.59 2.21 31.71
C LYS A 110 -43.10 1.67 30.36
N ASP A 111 -43.84 1.98 29.31
CA ASP A 111 -43.40 1.79 27.93
C ASP A 111 -42.10 2.59 27.66
N LEU A 112 -41.19 1.97 26.91
CA LEU A 112 -39.91 2.58 26.54
C LEU A 112 -40.01 3.18 25.12
N PRO A 113 -39.99 4.52 24.96
CA PRO A 113 -40.14 5.18 23.65
C PRO A 113 -38.86 5.12 22.79
N PHE A 114 -37.98 4.15 23.06
CA PHE A 114 -36.67 4.02 22.43
C PHE A 114 -36.73 3.06 21.25
N LYS A 115 -35.88 3.27 20.24
CA LYS A 115 -35.71 2.32 19.14
C LYS A 115 -34.88 1.13 19.62
N PHE A 116 -35.49 -0.05 19.68
CA PHE A 116 -34.79 -1.32 19.94
C PHE A 116 -34.40 -2.03 18.65
N ILE A 117 -33.26 -2.70 18.67
CA ILE A 117 -32.80 -3.62 17.64
C ILE A 117 -32.51 -4.96 18.33
N TYR A 118 -33.13 -6.04 17.84
CA TYR A 118 -33.04 -7.37 18.45
C TYR A 118 -31.97 -8.17 17.72
N LEU A 119 -30.88 -8.50 18.41
CA LEU A 119 -29.72 -9.14 17.77
C LEU A 119 -30.06 -10.55 17.26
N ASN A 120 -30.92 -11.29 17.95
CA ASN A 120 -31.35 -12.61 17.49
C ASN A 120 -32.11 -12.55 16.14
N GLU A 121 -32.87 -11.48 15.88
CA GLU A 121 -33.53 -11.23 14.59
C GLU A 121 -32.54 -10.86 13.48
N LEU A 122 -31.30 -10.51 13.83
CA LEU A 122 -30.17 -10.27 12.92
C LEU A 122 -29.22 -11.49 12.81
N GLY A 123 -29.60 -12.65 13.34
CA GLY A 123 -28.79 -13.88 13.28
C GLY A 123 -27.76 -14.03 14.40
N PHE A 124 -27.86 -13.26 15.49
CA PHE A 124 -27.08 -13.52 16.71
C PHE A 124 -27.69 -14.69 17.47
N ASP A 125 -27.28 -15.91 17.12
CA ASP A 125 -27.59 -17.09 17.91
C ASP A 125 -26.73 -17.06 19.19
N PHE A 126 -27.36 -16.77 20.32
CA PHE A 126 -26.68 -16.50 21.58
C PHE A 126 -26.98 -17.55 22.64
N GLU A 127 -26.03 -18.46 22.83
CA GLU A 127 -25.97 -19.30 24.02
C GLU A 127 -25.27 -18.53 25.16
N PRO A 128 -25.96 -18.22 26.28
CA PRO A 128 -25.34 -17.52 27.40
C PRO A 128 -24.20 -18.33 27.99
N LYS A 129 -23.00 -17.76 28.02
CA LYS A 129 -21.84 -18.44 28.62
C LYS A 129 -22.10 -18.62 30.11
N MET A 130 -22.22 -19.88 30.56
CA MET A 130 -22.37 -20.25 31.97
C MET A 130 -21.02 -20.30 32.69
N SER A 131 -20.10 -19.40 32.34
CA SER A 131 -18.86 -19.16 33.07
C SER A 131 -18.35 -17.74 32.82
N THR A 132 -17.90 -17.09 33.89
CA THR A 132 -17.50 -15.68 33.93
C THR A 132 -16.14 -15.52 34.64
N LEU A 133 -15.42 -14.44 34.32
CA LEU A 133 -14.27 -13.97 35.11
C LEU A 133 -14.66 -12.88 36.13
N CYS A 134 -15.93 -12.47 36.14
CA CYS A 134 -16.41 -11.38 36.98
C CYS A 134 -16.39 -11.79 38.48
N ARG A 135 -15.52 -11.11 39.25
CA ARG A 135 -15.30 -11.28 40.70
C ARG A 135 -16.52 -10.99 41.60
N HIS A 136 -17.69 -10.74 41.03
CA HIS A 136 -18.94 -10.44 41.75
C HIS A 136 -19.85 -11.67 41.88
N HIS A 137 -19.56 -12.76 41.15
CA HIS A 137 -20.29 -14.02 41.15
C HIS A 137 -19.63 -15.03 42.12
N LYS A 138 -20.43 -15.78 42.88
CA LYS A 138 -19.91 -16.72 43.90
C LYS A 138 -19.30 -18.01 43.31
N LYS A 139 -19.75 -18.42 42.12
CA LYS A 139 -19.27 -19.60 41.39
C LYS A 139 -18.97 -19.19 39.95
N PRO A 140 -17.88 -18.44 39.69
CA PRO A 140 -17.62 -17.88 38.37
C PRO A 140 -17.64 -18.95 37.27
N GLU A 141 -17.25 -20.18 37.57
CA GLU A 141 -17.22 -21.33 36.67
C GLU A 141 -18.60 -21.92 36.26
N LYS A 142 -19.71 -21.44 36.84
CA LYS A 142 -21.08 -21.91 36.56
C LYS A 142 -22.09 -20.80 36.33
N ASN A 143 -21.67 -19.54 36.37
CA ASN A 143 -22.56 -18.41 36.44
C ASN A 143 -22.51 -17.59 35.15
N ASN A 144 -23.68 -17.14 34.71
CA ASN A 144 -23.77 -16.14 33.66
C ASN A 144 -23.56 -14.72 34.23
N CYS A 145 -23.00 -13.82 33.40
CA CYS A 145 -22.73 -12.42 33.75
C CYS A 145 -23.17 -11.50 32.62
N ALA A 146 -23.82 -10.38 32.96
CA ALA A 146 -24.27 -9.39 31.97
C ALA A 146 -23.09 -8.71 31.23
N GLU A 147 -21.92 -8.63 31.85
CA GLU A 147 -20.70 -8.07 31.24
C GLU A 147 -20.17 -8.95 30.12
N ASP A 148 -20.03 -10.26 30.37
CA ASP A 148 -19.61 -11.23 29.35
C ASP A 148 -20.60 -11.30 28.18
N ASN A 149 -21.90 -11.26 28.47
CA ASN A 149 -22.96 -11.25 27.47
C ASN A 149 -22.89 -10.00 26.57
N ALA A 150 -22.84 -8.80 27.17
CA ALA A 150 -22.73 -7.55 26.43
C ALA A 150 -21.41 -7.47 25.63
N SER A 151 -20.32 -8.04 26.15
CA SER A 151 -19.04 -8.15 25.43
C SER A 151 -19.16 -9.11 24.23
N ALA A 152 -19.86 -10.24 24.37
CA ALA A 152 -20.14 -11.16 23.27
C ALA A 152 -21.02 -10.51 22.19
N MET A 153 -22.08 -9.80 22.58
CA MET A 153 -22.92 -8.99 21.69
C MET A 153 -22.10 -7.95 20.93
N MET A 154 -21.18 -7.24 21.61
CA MET A 154 -20.29 -6.26 21.00
C MET A 154 -19.31 -6.88 20.01
N LYS A 155 -18.68 -8.01 20.38
CA LYS A 155 -17.80 -8.77 19.48
C LYS A 155 -18.54 -9.29 18.25
N TRP A 156 -19.75 -9.78 18.41
CA TRP A 156 -20.59 -10.22 17.29
C TRP A 156 -21.00 -9.04 16.40
N LEU A 157 -21.49 -7.94 16.98
CA LEU A 157 -21.91 -6.76 16.23
C LEU A 157 -20.75 -6.17 15.42
N ASN A 158 -19.51 -6.22 15.93
CA ASN A 158 -18.32 -5.83 15.17
C ASN A 158 -17.96 -6.81 14.04
N ARG A 159 -18.24 -8.12 14.17
CA ARG A 159 -18.05 -9.11 13.10
C ARG A 159 -19.07 -8.96 11.97
N VAL A 160 -20.36 -8.90 12.30
CA VAL A 160 -21.42 -8.72 11.28
C VAL A 160 -21.48 -7.32 10.70
N ARG A 161 -20.71 -6.36 11.23
CA ARG A 161 -20.61 -5.03 10.64
C ARG A 161 -19.92 -4.98 9.29
N ILE A 162 -19.32 -6.08 8.85
CA ILE A 162 -19.10 -6.27 7.41
C ILE A 162 -20.44 -6.65 6.77
N ASN A 163 -21.42 -5.75 6.90
CA ASN A 163 -22.66 -5.82 6.17
C ASN A 163 -22.30 -5.46 4.72
N PRO A 164 -22.43 -6.38 3.74
CA PRO A 164 -21.94 -6.16 2.39
C PRO A 164 -22.50 -4.89 1.74
N ALA A 165 -23.73 -4.52 2.10
CA ALA A 165 -24.42 -3.32 1.62
C ALA A 165 -23.81 -1.99 2.09
N GLU A 166 -22.98 -2.00 3.14
CA GLU A 166 -22.30 -0.81 3.69
C GLU A 166 -20.77 -0.83 3.47
N ILE A 167 -20.24 -1.79 2.70
CA ILE A 167 -18.97 -1.58 2.02
C ILE A 167 -19.27 -0.55 0.92
N PRO A 168 -18.83 0.72 1.03
CA PRO A 168 -19.00 1.64 -0.09
C PRO A 168 -18.16 1.09 -1.24
N GLY A 169 -18.56 1.29 -2.50
CA GLY A 169 -17.82 0.86 -3.70
C GLY A 169 -16.45 1.54 -3.91
N GLN A 170 -15.85 2.02 -2.82
CA GLN A 170 -14.57 2.70 -2.64
C GLN A 170 -13.65 1.91 -1.68
N ALA A 171 -14.08 0.79 -1.08
CA ALA A 171 -13.20 -0.04 -0.26
C ALA A 171 -12.41 -1.04 -1.11
N ASN A 172 -11.12 -1.19 -0.80
CA ASN A 172 -10.26 -2.24 -1.32
C ASN A 172 -10.19 -3.40 -0.32
N ILE A 173 -9.94 -4.61 -0.80
CA ILE A 173 -9.77 -5.82 0.03
C ILE A 173 -8.42 -6.46 -0.26
N VAL A 174 -7.67 -6.82 0.78
CA VAL A 174 -6.56 -7.78 0.74
C VAL A 174 -7.07 -9.10 1.28
N ILE A 175 -6.78 -10.21 0.60
CA ILE A 175 -7.15 -11.56 1.06
C ILE A 175 -6.02 -12.57 0.80
N ASP A 176 -5.73 -13.39 1.81
CA ASP A 176 -4.94 -14.62 1.70
C ASP A 176 -5.74 -15.77 2.33
N PHE A 177 -5.57 -16.99 1.83
CA PHE A 177 -6.28 -18.15 2.35
C PHE A 177 -5.50 -19.44 2.13
N ASN A 178 -5.73 -20.40 3.02
CA ASN A 178 -5.17 -21.75 2.91
C ASN A 178 -6.31 -22.79 2.96
N GLY A 179 -6.16 -23.85 2.20
CA GLY A 179 -7.20 -24.83 1.94
C GLY A 179 -6.67 -26.06 1.20
N TYR A 180 -7.56 -27.01 0.96
CA TYR A 180 -7.22 -28.32 0.40
C TYR A 180 -8.23 -28.75 -0.66
N PHE A 181 -7.79 -29.61 -1.58
CA PHE A 181 -8.67 -30.22 -2.57
C PHE A 181 -9.53 -31.31 -1.93
N PHE A 182 -10.84 -31.07 -1.87
CA PHE A 182 -11.84 -32.01 -1.37
C PHE A 182 -12.14 -33.10 -2.40
N SER A 183 -12.05 -32.77 -3.69
CA SER A 183 -12.01 -33.70 -4.82
C SER A 183 -10.97 -33.25 -5.85
N ASP A 184 -10.81 -33.95 -6.97
CA ASP A 184 -9.89 -33.55 -8.06
C ASP A 184 -10.19 -32.17 -8.68
N THR A 185 -11.36 -31.60 -8.40
CA THR A 185 -11.81 -30.30 -8.94
C THR A 185 -12.26 -29.31 -7.88
N GLU A 186 -12.76 -29.78 -6.74
CA GLU A 186 -13.30 -28.96 -5.67
C GLU A 186 -12.22 -28.57 -4.66
N TYR A 187 -11.90 -27.28 -4.59
CA TYR A 187 -11.02 -26.71 -3.58
C TYR A 187 -11.86 -26.16 -2.42
N ILE A 188 -11.45 -26.45 -1.17
CA ILE A 188 -12.14 -25.99 0.04
C ILE A 188 -11.19 -25.11 0.87
N ILE A 189 -11.59 -23.85 1.09
CA ILE A 189 -10.91 -22.94 2.01
C ILE A 189 -11.06 -23.46 3.45
N LYS A 190 -9.92 -23.70 4.13
CA LYS A 190 -9.88 -24.14 5.54
C LYS A 190 -9.66 -22.97 6.49
N GLU A 191 -8.91 -21.95 6.08
CA GLU A 191 -8.77 -20.66 6.74
C GLU A 191 -8.70 -19.54 5.70
N TYR A 192 -9.20 -18.35 6.04
CA TYR A 192 -8.89 -17.14 5.30
C TYR A 192 -8.69 -15.97 6.26
N SER A 193 -7.94 -14.97 5.79
CA SER A 193 -7.91 -13.64 6.41
C SER A 193 -8.12 -12.58 5.34
N LEU A 194 -8.98 -11.61 5.63
CA LEU A 194 -9.17 -10.44 4.79
C LEU A 194 -9.03 -9.14 5.58
N ILE A 195 -8.50 -8.13 4.91
CA ILE A 195 -8.34 -6.76 5.42
C ILE A 195 -9.04 -5.83 4.43
N ILE A 196 -10.09 -5.16 4.89
CA ILE A 196 -10.85 -4.18 4.13
C ILE A 196 -10.31 -2.79 4.48
N PHE A 197 -9.99 -1.98 3.49
CA PHE A 197 -9.36 -0.68 3.69
C PHE A 197 -9.86 0.39 2.71
N SER A 198 -9.84 1.63 3.18
CA SER A 198 -10.23 2.83 2.42
C SER A 198 -9.28 3.06 1.24
N ASP A 199 -9.81 3.25 0.03
CA ASP A 199 -9.00 3.58 -1.16
C ASP A 199 -8.29 4.93 -1.03
N LYS A 200 -8.92 5.92 -0.39
CA LYS A 200 -8.40 7.28 -0.22
C LYS A 200 -7.40 7.41 0.92
N THR A 201 -7.62 6.72 2.04
CA THR A 201 -6.84 6.95 3.27
C THR A 201 -5.87 5.81 3.62
N ASN A 202 -5.99 4.64 2.96
CA ASN A 202 -5.27 3.41 3.34
C ASN A 202 -5.50 2.97 4.80
N GLU A 203 -6.57 3.46 5.43
CA GLU A 203 -6.96 3.06 6.78
C GLU A 203 -7.77 1.77 6.72
N VAL A 204 -7.51 0.87 7.67
CA VAL A 204 -8.25 -0.39 7.81
C VAL A 204 -9.66 -0.06 8.29
N VAL A 205 -10.65 -0.38 7.45
CA VAL A 205 -12.08 -0.24 7.73
C VAL A 205 -12.57 -1.46 8.52
N ALA A 206 -12.10 -2.66 8.15
CA ALA A 206 -12.43 -3.90 8.85
C ALA A 206 -11.33 -4.95 8.66
N LYS A 207 -11.28 -5.93 9.57
CA LYS A 207 -10.55 -7.18 9.40
C LYS A 207 -11.50 -8.33 9.67
N ASP A 208 -11.30 -9.43 8.99
CA ASP A 208 -12.01 -10.68 9.26
C ASP A 208 -11.07 -11.87 9.04
N PHE A 209 -11.27 -12.89 9.85
CA PHE A 209 -10.48 -14.10 9.88
C PHE A 209 -11.39 -15.23 10.36
N GLN A 210 -11.51 -16.29 9.57
CA GLN A 210 -12.32 -17.45 9.91
C GLN A 210 -11.55 -18.73 9.62
N VAL A 211 -11.85 -19.75 10.42
CA VAL A 211 -11.45 -21.14 10.17
C VAL A 211 -12.72 -21.95 9.92
N SER A 212 -12.78 -22.63 8.77
CA SER A 212 -13.95 -23.36 8.33
C SER A 212 -14.04 -24.72 9.04
N LYS A 213 -15.26 -25.07 9.45
CA LYS A 213 -15.60 -26.43 9.84
C LYS A 213 -15.70 -27.29 8.57
N PRO A 214 -15.14 -28.50 8.56
CA PRO A 214 -15.18 -29.37 7.40
C PRO A 214 -16.61 -29.85 7.12
N PRO A 215 -16.97 -30.07 5.84
CA PRO A 215 -18.34 -30.44 5.47
C PRO A 215 -18.75 -31.83 5.98
N ILE A 216 -17.80 -32.76 6.15
CA ILE A 216 -18.04 -34.11 6.69
C ILE A 216 -16.93 -34.55 7.68
N PRO A 217 -17.19 -35.54 8.56
CA PRO A 217 -16.16 -36.12 9.42
C PRO A 217 -15.02 -36.80 8.63
N CYS A 218 -13.77 -36.67 9.11
CA CYS A 218 -12.57 -37.17 8.41
C CYS A 218 -12.64 -38.67 8.04
N HIS A 219 -13.27 -39.50 8.87
CA HIS A 219 -13.43 -40.93 8.61
C HIS A 219 -14.40 -41.28 7.46
N GLN A 220 -15.12 -40.29 6.92
CA GLN A 220 -16.06 -40.44 5.80
C GLN A 220 -15.47 -39.95 4.47
N LEU A 221 -14.32 -39.27 4.51
CA LEU A 221 -13.55 -38.88 3.32
C LEU A 221 -13.03 -40.11 2.59
N ASP A 222 -12.89 -40.03 1.27
CA ASP A 222 -12.10 -41.02 0.53
C ASP A 222 -10.58 -40.82 0.76
N LYS A 223 -9.78 -41.77 0.27
CA LYS A 223 -8.33 -41.81 0.51
C LYS A 223 -7.56 -40.68 -0.16
N ILE A 224 -8.06 -40.15 -1.29
CA ILE A 224 -7.42 -39.03 -2.01
C ILE A 224 -7.65 -37.76 -1.19
N THR A 225 -8.87 -37.50 -0.74
CA THR A 225 -9.17 -36.33 0.11
C THR A 225 -8.45 -36.40 1.45
N GLN A 226 -8.38 -37.58 2.09
CA GLN A 226 -7.56 -37.76 3.31
C GLN A 226 -6.08 -37.44 3.05
N HIS A 227 -5.53 -37.82 1.90
CA HIS A 227 -4.13 -37.54 1.54
C HIS A 227 -3.89 -36.05 1.24
N ASN A 228 -4.80 -35.41 0.49
CA ASN A 228 -4.78 -33.97 0.20
C ASN A 228 -4.83 -33.17 1.51
N TYR A 229 -5.75 -33.51 2.41
CA TYR A 229 -5.85 -32.87 3.71
C TYR A 229 -4.65 -33.17 4.63
N THR A 230 -4.06 -34.37 4.58
CA THR A 230 -2.83 -34.68 5.33
C THR A 230 -1.67 -33.80 4.85
N SER A 231 -1.53 -33.60 3.54
CA SER A 231 -0.53 -32.70 2.96
C SER A 231 -0.77 -31.25 3.40
N TYR A 232 -2.02 -30.78 3.37
CA TYR A 232 -2.41 -29.48 3.93
C TYR A 232 -2.04 -29.37 5.42
N TYR A 233 -2.42 -30.35 6.25
CA TYR A 233 -2.17 -30.32 7.69
C TYR A 233 -0.68 -30.25 8.03
N ASN A 234 0.18 -30.92 7.25
CA ASN A 234 1.62 -30.86 7.44
C ASN A 234 2.23 -29.47 7.15
N SER A 235 1.62 -28.66 6.27
CA SER A 235 2.08 -27.30 5.97
C SER A 235 1.41 -26.22 6.82
N TYR A 236 0.12 -26.37 7.10
CA TYR A 236 -0.72 -25.32 7.72
C TYR A 236 -1.17 -25.66 9.14
N GLY A 237 -1.14 -26.93 9.57
CA GLY A 237 -1.31 -27.34 10.97
C GLY A 237 -2.66 -27.08 11.63
N ILE A 238 -3.68 -26.65 10.88
CA ILE A 238 -5.05 -26.48 11.39
C ILE A 238 -5.76 -27.83 11.36
N GLY A 239 -6.10 -28.37 12.54
CA GLY A 239 -6.75 -29.68 12.70
C GLY A 239 -8.13 -29.79 12.06
N TRP A 240 -8.54 -31.02 11.69
CA TRP A 240 -9.76 -31.26 10.88
C TRP A 240 -10.99 -30.64 11.54
N ASN A 241 -11.16 -30.91 12.85
CA ASN A 241 -12.30 -30.45 13.64
C ASN A 241 -12.19 -28.99 14.12
N ASN A 242 -11.08 -28.28 13.85
CA ASN A 242 -10.95 -26.86 14.19
C ASN A 242 -11.83 -26.03 13.24
N GLY A 243 -12.31 -24.88 13.70
CA GLY A 243 -13.21 -24.00 12.95
C GLY A 243 -14.61 -23.92 13.55
N THR A 244 -15.27 -22.78 13.33
CA THR A 244 -16.58 -22.47 13.97
C THR A 244 -17.71 -22.22 12.98
N GLN A 245 -17.41 -21.86 11.74
CA GLN A 245 -18.41 -21.64 10.69
C GLN A 245 -18.44 -22.79 9.68
N ASP A 246 -19.64 -23.08 9.17
CA ASP A 246 -19.81 -24.00 8.04
C ASP A 246 -19.18 -23.43 6.76
N ASN A 247 -18.78 -24.31 5.83
CA ASN A 247 -18.10 -23.89 4.61
C ASN A 247 -19.02 -23.11 3.65
N GLU A 248 -20.31 -23.45 3.57
CA GLU A 248 -21.26 -22.69 2.74
C GLU A 248 -21.51 -21.29 3.32
N LEU A 249 -21.48 -21.13 4.64
CA LEU A 249 -21.56 -19.80 5.27
C LEU A 249 -20.34 -18.94 4.90
N ILE A 250 -19.14 -19.51 4.94
CA ILE A 250 -17.90 -18.84 4.52
C ILE A 250 -17.92 -18.50 3.02
N LYS A 251 -18.38 -19.42 2.16
CA LYS A 251 -18.51 -19.18 0.72
C LYS A 251 -19.45 -18.02 0.42
N ASN A 252 -20.64 -18.02 1.03
CA ASN A 252 -21.61 -16.94 0.88
C ASN A 252 -21.09 -15.60 1.41
N ASP A 253 -20.47 -15.60 2.59
CA ASP A 253 -19.91 -14.40 3.22
C ASP A 253 -18.76 -13.78 2.40
N LEU A 254 -17.79 -14.58 1.97
CA LEU A 254 -16.71 -14.14 1.08
C LEU A 254 -17.23 -13.62 -0.26
N THR A 255 -18.19 -14.32 -0.87
CA THR A 255 -18.83 -13.88 -2.13
C THR A 255 -19.40 -12.47 -1.99
N GLN A 256 -20.16 -12.21 -0.91
CA GLN A 256 -20.76 -10.90 -0.69
C GLN A 256 -19.71 -9.81 -0.38
N LYS A 257 -18.70 -10.11 0.43
CA LYS A 257 -17.61 -9.17 0.77
C LYS A 257 -16.81 -8.75 -0.46
N LEU A 258 -16.44 -9.72 -1.31
CA LEU A 258 -15.64 -9.49 -2.51
C LEU A 258 -16.44 -8.80 -3.62
N LYS A 259 -17.72 -9.15 -3.81
CA LYS A 259 -18.59 -8.59 -4.85
C LYS A 259 -18.73 -7.06 -4.80
N ASN A 260 -18.69 -6.47 -3.61
CA ASN A 260 -18.89 -5.02 -3.41
C ASN A 260 -17.57 -4.23 -3.26
N SER A 261 -16.43 -4.91 -3.39
CA SER A 261 -15.11 -4.26 -3.31
C SER A 261 -14.71 -3.57 -4.62
N ARG A 262 -13.92 -2.49 -4.50
CA ARG A 262 -13.39 -1.73 -5.65
C ARG A 262 -12.22 -2.46 -6.33
N LYS A 263 -11.33 -3.03 -5.52
CA LYS A 263 -10.20 -3.89 -5.94
C LYS A 263 -9.98 -4.97 -4.89
N ILE A 264 -9.66 -6.17 -5.37
CA ILE A 264 -9.26 -7.32 -4.53
C ILE A 264 -7.76 -7.53 -4.77
N TYR A 265 -6.99 -7.70 -3.72
CA TYR A 265 -5.56 -7.97 -3.77
C TYR A 265 -5.32 -9.36 -3.20
N VAL A 266 -4.90 -10.29 -4.07
CA VAL A 266 -4.53 -11.67 -3.73
C VAL A 266 -3.02 -11.84 -3.79
N ARG A 267 -2.47 -12.86 -3.12
CA ARG A 267 -1.01 -13.02 -3.02
C ARG A 267 -0.36 -13.25 -4.39
N ASP A 268 -0.92 -14.16 -5.17
CA ASP A 268 -0.37 -14.65 -6.43
C ASP A 268 -1.50 -15.18 -7.35
N GLN A 269 -1.17 -15.45 -8.61
CA GLN A 269 -2.13 -15.95 -9.61
C GLN A 269 -2.72 -17.32 -9.25
N THR A 270 -1.99 -18.18 -8.52
CA THR A 270 -2.52 -19.48 -8.06
C THR A 270 -3.63 -19.26 -7.03
N GLN A 271 -3.43 -18.33 -6.10
CA GLN A 271 -4.47 -17.90 -5.15
C GLN A 271 -5.66 -17.25 -5.86
N ASN A 272 -5.45 -16.49 -6.93
CA ASN A 272 -6.56 -15.96 -7.73
C ASN A 272 -7.44 -17.09 -8.32
N GLU A 273 -6.81 -18.06 -8.97
CA GLU A 273 -7.48 -19.19 -9.62
C GLU A 273 -8.22 -20.09 -8.61
N LEU A 274 -7.62 -20.36 -7.45
CA LEU A 274 -8.27 -21.09 -6.36
C LEU A 274 -9.46 -20.33 -5.76
N LEU A 275 -9.40 -19.01 -5.66
CA LEU A 275 -10.49 -18.18 -5.15
C LEU A 275 -11.68 -18.16 -6.12
N ILE A 276 -11.41 -17.99 -7.41
CA ILE A 276 -12.43 -18.05 -8.47
C ILE A 276 -13.11 -19.42 -8.51
N SER A 277 -12.32 -20.50 -8.42
CA SER A 277 -12.84 -21.88 -8.36
C SER A 277 -13.70 -22.12 -7.12
N TYR A 278 -13.22 -21.71 -5.93
CA TYR A 278 -13.97 -21.89 -4.68
C TYR A 278 -15.31 -21.17 -4.67
N LEU A 279 -15.35 -19.93 -5.18
CA LEU A 279 -16.54 -19.08 -5.13
C LEU A 279 -17.48 -19.26 -6.33
N ASP A 280 -17.06 -19.98 -7.39
CA ASP A 280 -17.76 -20.08 -8.68
C ASP A 280 -18.11 -18.71 -9.30
N GLN A 281 -17.20 -17.74 -9.11
CA GLN A 281 -17.37 -16.38 -9.59
C GLN A 281 -16.02 -15.77 -9.97
N ASN A 282 -15.97 -15.10 -11.12
CA ASN A 282 -14.79 -14.35 -11.55
C ASN A 282 -14.72 -12.98 -10.86
N PHE A 283 -13.53 -12.61 -10.39
CA PHE A 283 -13.26 -11.35 -9.69
C PHE A 283 -12.08 -10.64 -10.36
N ASN A 284 -12.15 -9.30 -10.46
CA ASN A 284 -11.01 -8.50 -10.92
C ASN A 284 -9.98 -8.32 -9.79
N ALA A 285 -9.24 -9.39 -9.50
CA ALA A 285 -8.20 -9.41 -8.48
C ALA A 285 -6.83 -9.02 -9.06
N VAL A 286 -6.11 -8.19 -8.31
CA VAL A 286 -4.72 -7.81 -8.55
C VAL A 286 -3.83 -8.78 -7.78
N CYS A 287 -3.03 -9.56 -8.49
CA CYS A 287 -2.05 -10.46 -7.90
C CYS A 287 -0.85 -9.64 -7.40
N LEU A 288 -0.60 -9.60 -6.09
CA LEU A 288 0.46 -8.77 -5.53
C LEU A 288 1.85 -9.23 -5.96
N ALA A 289 2.06 -10.53 -6.14
CA ALA A 289 3.29 -11.07 -6.70
C ALA A 289 3.48 -10.72 -8.19
N ASP A 290 2.45 -10.24 -8.88
CA ASP A 290 2.58 -9.75 -10.25
C ASP A 290 3.08 -8.29 -10.21
N VAL A 291 2.64 -7.49 -9.23
CA VAL A 291 3.11 -6.12 -8.94
C VAL A 291 4.36 -6.04 -8.04
N GLY A 292 5.20 -7.07 -8.05
CA GLY A 292 6.51 -7.08 -7.38
C GLY A 292 6.54 -7.42 -5.88
N LEU A 293 5.46 -7.94 -5.28
CA LEU A 293 5.52 -8.54 -3.94
C LEU A 293 6.05 -9.98 -3.98
N ASN A 294 7.35 -10.17 -3.72
CA ASN A 294 7.86 -11.51 -3.41
C ASN A 294 7.56 -11.88 -1.94
N LEU A 295 6.36 -12.41 -1.68
CA LEU A 295 5.97 -12.87 -0.34
C LEU A 295 6.24 -14.37 -0.17
N GLU A 296 7.43 -14.71 0.32
CA GLU A 296 7.63 -16.05 0.90
C GLU A 296 6.78 -16.18 2.18
N PRO A 297 5.89 -17.18 2.29
CA PRO A 297 5.09 -17.40 3.49
C PRO A 297 6.00 -17.66 4.70
N GLN A 298 5.73 -16.98 5.82
CA GLN A 298 6.45 -17.25 7.06
C GLN A 298 5.85 -18.49 7.71
N MET A 299 6.70 -19.41 8.14
CA MET A 299 6.31 -20.60 8.91
C MET A 299 6.21 -20.31 10.42
N ILE A 300 6.10 -19.04 10.82
CA ILE A 300 5.94 -18.62 12.22
C ILE A 300 4.65 -17.80 12.31
N THR A 301 3.76 -18.20 13.21
CA THR A 301 2.48 -17.54 13.51
C THR A 301 2.24 -17.50 15.02
N ASP A 302 1.39 -16.58 15.49
CA ASP A 302 0.85 -16.55 16.86
C ASP A 302 -0.62 -17.04 16.93
N CYS A 303 -1.19 -17.47 15.80
CA CYS A 303 -2.58 -17.87 15.71
C CYS A 303 -2.87 -19.20 16.45
N GLU A 304 -3.78 -19.15 17.43
CA GLU A 304 -4.18 -20.26 18.31
C GLU A 304 -4.77 -21.49 17.60
N ASN A 305 -5.11 -21.39 16.31
CA ASN A 305 -5.71 -22.47 15.53
C ASN A 305 -4.68 -23.48 14.95
N HIS A 306 -3.39 -23.14 14.98
CA HIS A 306 -2.30 -23.93 14.42
C HIS A 306 -1.63 -24.80 15.49
N VAL A 307 -1.41 -26.08 15.20
CA VAL A 307 -0.84 -27.04 16.18
C VAL A 307 0.66 -26.86 16.38
N GLN A 308 1.39 -26.34 15.40
CA GLN A 308 2.83 -26.04 15.50
C GLN A 308 3.11 -24.62 14.99
N PRO A 309 2.85 -23.58 15.82
CA PRO A 309 2.97 -22.19 15.38
C PRO A 309 4.37 -21.78 14.92
N ASP A 310 5.41 -22.56 15.25
CA ASP A 310 6.80 -22.42 14.81
C ASP A 310 7.10 -23.00 13.40
N LYS A 311 6.14 -23.71 12.81
CA LYS A 311 6.28 -24.42 11.52
C LYS A 311 5.11 -24.24 10.55
N ASN A 312 4.09 -23.48 10.93
CA ASN A 312 2.87 -23.37 10.15
C ASN A 312 2.72 -22.01 9.49
N ILE A 313 2.18 -22.04 8.26
CA ILE A 313 1.79 -20.85 7.51
C ILE A 313 0.37 -20.48 7.93
N CYS A 314 0.13 -19.20 8.22
CA CYS A 314 -1.17 -18.66 8.63
C CYS A 314 -1.64 -17.61 7.61
N ALA A 315 -2.92 -17.67 7.24
CA ALA A 315 -3.52 -16.71 6.31
C ALA A 315 -3.55 -15.28 6.89
N HIS A 316 -3.65 -15.14 8.22
CA HIS A 316 -3.66 -13.84 8.90
C HIS A 316 -2.35 -13.06 8.74
N ASP A 317 -1.23 -13.76 8.89
CA ASP A 317 0.10 -13.17 8.82
C ASP A 317 0.46 -12.77 7.39
N ASN A 318 0.12 -13.61 6.42
CA ASN A 318 0.27 -13.31 5.01
C ASN A 318 -0.57 -12.09 4.59
N ALA A 319 -1.88 -12.08 4.89
CA ALA A 319 -2.76 -10.94 4.57
C ALA A 319 -2.27 -9.65 5.25
N SER A 320 -1.79 -9.73 6.49
CA SER A 320 -1.22 -8.58 7.20
C SER A 320 0.09 -8.07 6.56
N ARG A 321 0.97 -8.97 6.09
CA ARG A 321 2.20 -8.61 5.34
C ARG A 321 1.88 -8.01 3.97
N MET A 322 0.92 -8.58 3.25
CA MET A 322 0.41 -8.06 1.98
C MET A 322 -0.13 -6.63 2.13
N PHE A 323 -0.98 -6.40 3.13
CA PHE A 323 -1.51 -5.07 3.43
C PHE A 323 -0.41 -4.08 3.88
N LYS A 324 0.57 -4.53 4.69
CA LYS A 324 1.72 -3.70 5.07
C LYS A 324 2.54 -3.28 3.85
N TRP A 325 2.80 -4.19 2.92
CA TRP A 325 3.50 -3.88 1.67
C TRP A 325 2.71 -2.89 0.80
N ILE A 326 1.38 -3.09 0.67
CA ILE A 326 0.48 -2.15 -0.03
C ILE A 326 0.60 -0.75 0.58
N LYS A 327 0.52 -0.64 1.92
CA LYS A 327 0.62 0.65 2.62
C LYS A 327 2.00 1.29 2.49
N MET A 328 3.07 0.51 2.44
CA MET A 328 4.45 1.00 2.24
C MET A 328 4.71 1.50 0.82
N LYS A 329 4.11 0.87 -0.20
CA LYS A 329 4.16 1.37 -1.59
C LYS A 329 3.25 2.60 -1.75
N GLY A 330 2.06 2.55 -1.16
CA GLY A 330 0.94 3.46 -1.44
C GLY A 330 0.22 3.02 -2.70
N ILE A 331 -1.13 2.96 -2.68
CA ILE A 331 -1.96 2.39 -3.77
C ILE A 331 -1.58 2.95 -5.14
N ASP A 332 -1.34 4.26 -5.25
CA ASP A 332 -1.02 4.90 -6.53
C ASP A 332 0.30 4.37 -7.11
N ASN A 333 1.28 4.06 -6.26
CA ASN A 333 2.54 3.41 -6.63
C ASN A 333 2.46 1.87 -6.67
N ILE A 334 1.27 1.27 -6.59
CA ILE A 334 1.07 -0.15 -6.92
C ILE A 334 0.59 -0.30 -8.36
N HIS A 335 -0.01 0.75 -8.91
CA HIS A 335 -0.48 0.81 -10.30
C HIS A 335 0.48 1.60 -11.22
N SER A 336 1.66 2.00 -10.73
CA SER A 336 2.56 2.94 -11.42
C SER A 336 4.09 2.72 -11.41
N PRO A 337 4.71 1.63 -10.87
CA PRO A 337 6.16 1.38 -11.08
C PRO A 337 6.48 0.35 -12.17
N GLU A 338 5.52 -0.50 -12.54
CA GLU A 338 5.77 -1.58 -13.53
C GLU A 338 5.49 -1.15 -14.97
N ASN A 339 4.79 -0.03 -15.15
CA ASN A 339 4.75 0.69 -16.42
C ASN A 339 6.14 1.22 -16.85
N ASP A 340 7.19 1.06 -16.04
CA ASP A 340 8.58 1.35 -16.42
C ASP A 340 9.38 0.06 -16.74
N ILE A 341 8.78 -1.13 -16.71
CA ILE A 341 9.49 -2.39 -16.98
C ILE A 341 9.19 -2.85 -18.42
N ASN A 342 10.23 -2.81 -19.25
CA ASN A 342 10.23 -3.49 -20.52
C ASN A 342 10.85 -4.89 -20.35
N ILE A 343 10.37 -5.85 -21.13
CA ILE A 343 11.00 -7.17 -21.24
C ILE A 343 11.74 -7.26 -22.57
N VAL A 344 12.98 -7.73 -22.54
CA VAL A 344 13.73 -8.18 -23.71
C VAL A 344 13.78 -9.71 -23.62
N LEU A 345 13.28 -10.40 -24.65
CA LEU A 345 13.12 -11.86 -24.65
C LEU A 345 13.65 -12.45 -25.97
N ASP A 346 14.52 -13.46 -25.86
CA ASP A 346 14.85 -14.39 -26.94
C ASP A 346 14.62 -15.83 -26.43
N PHE A 347 14.15 -16.72 -27.31
CA PHE A 347 13.91 -18.11 -26.95
C PHE A 347 14.13 -19.06 -28.13
N ASN A 348 14.63 -20.25 -27.84
CA ASN A 348 14.85 -21.31 -28.82
C ASN A 348 14.02 -22.54 -28.45
N GLY A 349 13.45 -23.22 -29.43
CA GLY A 349 12.48 -24.30 -29.23
C GLY A 349 12.22 -25.12 -30.48
N TYR A 350 11.34 -26.11 -30.35
CA TYR A 350 11.06 -27.08 -31.40
C TYR A 350 9.58 -27.48 -31.42
N PHE A 351 9.12 -28.01 -32.55
CA PHE A 351 7.75 -28.48 -32.75
C PHE A 351 7.59 -29.95 -32.34
N LEU A 352 6.67 -30.24 -31.42
CA LEU A 352 6.24 -31.60 -31.07
C LEU A 352 5.20 -32.18 -32.05
N ALA A 353 4.49 -31.30 -32.75
CA ALA A 353 3.51 -31.56 -33.80
C ALA A 353 3.44 -30.29 -34.68
N GLU A 354 2.77 -30.34 -35.82
CA GLU A 354 2.69 -29.23 -36.79
C GLU A 354 2.26 -27.89 -36.16
N ASP A 355 1.38 -27.93 -35.16
CA ASP A 355 0.82 -26.77 -34.45
C ASP A 355 1.45 -26.52 -33.06
N LYS A 356 2.29 -27.44 -32.56
CA LYS A 356 2.69 -27.50 -31.15
C LYS A 356 4.15 -27.16 -30.92
N TYR A 357 4.46 -25.87 -30.92
CA TYR A 357 5.77 -25.35 -30.52
C TYR A 357 6.02 -25.52 -29.01
N VAL A 358 7.28 -25.79 -28.64
CA VAL A 358 7.74 -25.89 -27.24
C VAL A 358 9.06 -25.15 -27.09
N ILE A 359 9.10 -24.19 -26.16
CA ILE A 359 10.32 -23.51 -25.74
C ILE A 359 11.26 -24.52 -25.04
N LYS A 360 12.47 -24.68 -25.58
CA LYS A 360 13.55 -25.50 -24.98
C LYS A 360 14.45 -24.67 -24.07
N GLU A 361 14.74 -23.44 -24.46
CA GLU A 361 15.38 -22.43 -23.61
C GLU A 361 14.79 -21.04 -23.86
N TYR A 362 14.81 -20.18 -22.84
CA TYR A 362 14.61 -18.74 -23.01
C TYR A 362 15.57 -17.96 -22.13
N SER A 363 15.87 -16.73 -22.54
CA SER A 363 16.47 -15.71 -21.68
C SER A 363 15.64 -14.45 -21.71
N LEU A 364 15.39 -13.90 -20.52
CA LEU A 364 14.53 -12.76 -20.30
C LEU A 364 15.27 -11.72 -19.47
N TYR A 365 15.34 -10.49 -19.98
CA TYR A 365 15.88 -9.34 -19.26
C TYR A 365 14.75 -8.35 -18.99
N ALA A 366 14.45 -8.13 -17.71
CA ALA A 366 13.59 -7.04 -17.28
C ALA A 366 14.44 -5.78 -17.18
N VAL A 367 14.23 -4.83 -18.10
CA VAL A 367 14.98 -3.57 -18.17
C VAL A 367 14.09 -2.39 -17.80
N ARG A 368 14.61 -1.50 -16.96
CA ARG A 368 13.93 -0.25 -16.61
C ARG A 368 14.00 0.69 -17.79
N GLU A 369 12.84 1.07 -18.32
CA GLU A 369 12.67 1.95 -19.48
C GLU A 369 13.52 3.22 -19.38
N LYS A 370 13.45 3.94 -18.24
CA LYS A 370 14.12 5.25 -18.05
C LYS A 370 15.64 5.25 -18.32
N ASN A 371 16.35 4.16 -18.04
CA ASN A 371 17.82 4.11 -18.06
C ASN A 371 18.39 2.83 -18.69
N ASN A 372 17.55 1.93 -19.20
CA ASN A 372 17.90 0.57 -19.66
C ASN A 372 18.65 -0.27 -18.61
N GLU A 373 18.47 0.03 -17.32
CA GLU A 373 19.05 -0.73 -16.21
C GLU A 373 18.40 -2.12 -16.14
N ILE A 374 19.21 -3.17 -16.18
CA ILE A 374 18.75 -4.54 -16.00
C ILE A 374 18.34 -4.71 -14.52
N ILE A 375 17.03 -4.74 -14.27
CA ILE A 375 16.44 -4.96 -12.95
C ILE A 375 16.64 -6.42 -12.52
N TYR A 376 16.41 -7.33 -13.47
CA TYR A 376 16.42 -8.77 -13.27
C TYR A 376 16.68 -9.48 -14.61
N ARG A 377 17.33 -10.64 -14.53
CA ARG A 377 17.55 -11.54 -15.66
C ARG A 377 17.13 -12.96 -15.28
N ASP A 378 16.52 -13.66 -16.22
CA ASP A 378 16.12 -15.05 -16.10
C ASP A 378 16.70 -15.86 -17.25
N TYR A 379 17.20 -17.06 -16.97
CA TYR A 379 17.61 -18.01 -18.00
C TYR A 379 17.21 -19.41 -17.58
N VAL A 380 16.39 -20.07 -18.40
CA VAL A 380 15.77 -21.35 -18.05
C VAL A 380 15.80 -22.30 -19.24
N ILE A 381 16.17 -23.55 -18.96
CA ILE A 381 16.10 -24.67 -19.91
C ILE A 381 14.98 -25.62 -19.46
N SER A 382 14.09 -25.96 -20.41
CA SER A 382 12.98 -26.88 -20.16
C SER A 382 13.43 -28.33 -20.12
N LYS A 383 12.92 -29.04 -19.11
CA LYS A 383 12.88 -30.49 -19.09
C LYS A 383 12.03 -30.96 -20.28
N PRO A 384 12.42 -32.05 -20.95
CA PRO A 384 11.63 -32.57 -22.05
C PRO A 384 10.23 -33.01 -21.54
N PRO A 385 9.16 -32.79 -22.31
CA PRO A 385 7.81 -33.16 -21.88
C PRO A 385 7.60 -34.68 -21.86
N TYR A 386 8.41 -35.40 -22.63
CA TYR A 386 8.37 -36.85 -22.77
C TYR A 386 9.79 -37.43 -22.81
N LEU A 387 9.93 -38.74 -22.57
CA LEU A 387 11.17 -39.46 -22.88
C LEU A 387 11.33 -39.53 -24.39
N CYS A 388 12.55 -39.37 -24.93
CA CYS A 388 12.81 -39.29 -26.38
C CYS A 388 12.22 -40.47 -27.18
N HIS A 389 12.22 -41.69 -26.62
CA HIS A 389 11.61 -42.86 -27.26
C HIS A 389 10.08 -42.82 -27.40
N LYS A 390 9.40 -41.86 -26.73
CA LYS A 390 7.95 -41.62 -26.84
C LYS A 390 7.57 -40.55 -27.87
N LEU A 391 8.56 -39.88 -28.47
CA LEU A 391 8.35 -39.01 -29.61
C LEU A 391 8.06 -39.84 -30.86
N ASP A 392 7.16 -39.36 -31.71
CA ASP A 392 7.07 -39.84 -33.09
C ASP A 392 8.30 -39.40 -33.92
N GLU A 393 8.41 -39.89 -35.15
CA GLU A 393 9.56 -39.60 -36.00
C GLU A 393 9.61 -38.13 -36.47
N VAL A 394 8.47 -37.42 -36.55
CA VAL A 394 8.43 -36.01 -36.93
C VAL A 394 8.99 -35.15 -35.80
N ALA A 395 8.53 -35.38 -34.57
CA ALA A 395 9.06 -34.71 -33.38
C ALA A 395 10.54 -35.01 -33.13
N LYS A 396 11.01 -36.23 -33.44
CA LYS A 396 12.45 -36.56 -33.41
C LYS A 396 13.26 -35.79 -34.45
N LEU A 397 12.77 -35.69 -35.69
CA LEU A 397 13.43 -34.94 -36.77
C LEU A 397 13.46 -33.44 -36.46
N ASN A 398 12.34 -32.87 -35.99
CA ASN A 398 12.27 -31.48 -35.53
C ASN A 398 13.26 -31.21 -34.40
N TYR A 399 13.39 -32.14 -33.44
CA TYR A 399 14.39 -32.00 -32.39
C TYR A 399 15.83 -32.16 -32.88
N ALA A 400 16.09 -33.07 -33.83
CA ALA A 400 17.42 -33.25 -34.40
C ALA A 400 17.89 -31.97 -35.12
N ALA A 401 17.00 -31.31 -35.88
CA ALA A 401 17.27 -30.03 -36.50
C ALA A 401 17.54 -28.92 -35.46
N TYR A 402 16.69 -28.81 -34.42
CA TYR A 402 16.93 -27.92 -33.28
C TYR A 402 18.30 -28.19 -32.63
N TYR A 403 18.64 -29.45 -32.38
CA TYR A 403 19.89 -29.84 -31.76
C TYR A 403 21.10 -29.56 -32.65
N GLU A 404 20.99 -29.62 -33.97
CA GLU A 404 22.10 -29.28 -34.88
C GLU A 404 22.49 -27.78 -34.80
N THR A 405 21.49 -26.90 -34.61
CA THR A 405 21.66 -25.43 -34.52
C THR A 405 21.96 -24.94 -33.10
N PHE A 406 21.25 -25.44 -32.09
CA PHE A 406 21.33 -24.95 -30.70
C PHE A 406 22.08 -25.92 -29.78
N GLY A 407 22.12 -27.22 -30.10
CA GLY A 407 22.92 -28.25 -29.42
C GLY A 407 22.77 -28.36 -27.91
N ILE A 408 21.57 -28.12 -27.39
CA ILE A 408 21.19 -28.52 -26.02
C ILE A 408 20.64 -29.94 -26.10
N ASP A 409 21.19 -30.89 -25.32
CA ASP A 409 20.70 -32.27 -25.31
C ASP A 409 19.26 -32.42 -24.78
N TRP A 410 18.54 -33.45 -25.25
CA TRP A 410 17.14 -33.72 -24.90
C TRP A 410 16.95 -33.84 -23.38
N SER A 411 17.88 -34.48 -22.67
CA SER A 411 17.81 -34.74 -21.24
C SER A 411 18.13 -33.52 -20.36
N LYS A 412 18.72 -32.46 -20.93
CA LYS A 412 19.02 -31.21 -20.20
C LYS A 412 17.74 -30.46 -19.85
N GLY A 413 17.77 -29.72 -18.75
CA GLY A 413 16.67 -28.86 -18.29
C GLY A 413 16.34 -29.05 -16.82
N THR A 414 15.91 -27.97 -16.16
CA THR A 414 15.62 -27.97 -14.72
C THR A 414 14.13 -27.76 -14.41
N ARG A 415 13.40 -27.03 -15.27
CA ARG A 415 11.99 -26.65 -15.07
C ARG A 415 11.04 -27.44 -15.99
N ASP A 416 9.82 -27.71 -15.51
CA ASP A 416 8.74 -28.28 -16.32
C ASP A 416 8.20 -27.25 -17.33
N ILE A 417 7.75 -27.70 -18.50
CA ILE A 417 7.23 -26.80 -19.56
C ILE A 417 5.98 -26.03 -19.11
N ARG A 418 5.13 -26.62 -18.26
CA ARG A 418 3.95 -25.91 -17.71
C ARG A 418 4.38 -24.82 -16.73
N PHE A 419 5.43 -25.05 -15.95
CA PHE A 419 6.01 -24.03 -15.08
C PHE A 419 6.57 -22.87 -15.91
N ILE A 420 7.36 -23.17 -16.95
CA ILE A 420 7.89 -22.16 -17.89
C ILE A 420 6.77 -21.36 -18.54
N ARG A 421 5.72 -22.02 -19.01
CA ARG A 421 4.53 -21.35 -19.57
C ARG A 421 3.93 -20.38 -18.55
N SER A 422 3.60 -20.85 -17.35
CA SER A 422 2.96 -20.02 -16.32
C SER A 422 3.81 -18.81 -15.90
N ASP A 423 5.11 -19.04 -15.67
CA ASP A 423 6.05 -18.02 -15.18
C ASP A 423 6.37 -16.97 -16.27
N LEU A 424 6.64 -17.41 -17.50
CA LEU A 424 6.89 -16.51 -18.62
C LEU A 424 5.61 -15.73 -19.02
N GLN A 425 4.43 -16.37 -19.01
CA GLN A 425 3.16 -15.66 -19.28
C GLN A 425 2.87 -14.57 -18.25
N LYS A 426 3.14 -14.84 -16.96
CA LYS A 426 3.03 -13.87 -15.89
C LYS A 426 3.96 -12.67 -16.14
N LYS A 427 5.24 -12.92 -16.36
CA LYS A 427 6.25 -11.87 -16.62
C LYS A 427 5.86 -10.99 -17.82
N LEU A 428 5.45 -11.60 -18.92
CA LEU A 428 5.06 -10.87 -20.14
C LEU A 428 3.81 -10.01 -19.95
N ARG A 429 2.82 -10.47 -19.16
CA ARG A 429 1.59 -9.72 -18.88
C ARG A 429 1.78 -8.45 -18.05
N THR A 430 2.84 -8.36 -17.25
CA THR A 430 3.11 -7.18 -16.41
C THR A 430 4.06 -6.17 -17.06
N SER A 431 4.71 -6.54 -18.17
CA SER A 431 5.60 -5.63 -18.90
C SER A 431 4.84 -4.62 -19.77
N LYS A 432 5.41 -3.42 -19.90
CA LYS A 432 4.87 -2.37 -20.79
C LYS A 432 5.14 -2.66 -22.27
N ASN A 433 6.38 -3.01 -22.59
CA ASN A 433 6.79 -3.44 -23.93
C ASN A 433 7.51 -4.78 -23.83
N ILE A 434 7.28 -5.64 -24.83
CA ILE A 434 8.01 -6.89 -25.03
C ILE A 434 8.84 -6.72 -26.30
N TYR A 435 10.16 -6.68 -26.18
CA TYR A 435 11.08 -6.62 -27.31
C TYR A 435 11.48 -8.04 -27.72
N LEU A 436 11.18 -8.38 -28.98
CA LEU A 436 11.55 -9.64 -29.61
C LEU A 436 12.52 -9.39 -30.77
N ARG A 437 13.29 -10.43 -31.10
CA ARG A 437 14.33 -10.37 -32.12
C ARG A 437 13.77 -10.00 -33.50
N ASP A 438 12.70 -10.69 -33.90
CA ASP A 438 12.11 -10.65 -35.24
C ASP A 438 10.62 -11.07 -35.20
N GLN A 439 9.96 -10.95 -36.35
CA GLN A 439 8.54 -11.29 -36.54
C GLN A 439 8.24 -12.78 -36.33
N GLU A 440 9.18 -13.68 -36.64
CA GLU A 440 9.03 -15.14 -36.47
C GLU A 440 8.95 -15.49 -34.98
N GLN A 441 9.83 -14.91 -34.15
CA GLN A 441 9.78 -15.01 -32.69
C GLN A 441 8.44 -14.50 -32.13
N ARG A 442 7.86 -13.42 -32.69
CA ARG A 442 6.53 -12.95 -32.26
C ARG A 442 5.43 -13.96 -32.55
N GLU A 443 5.43 -14.56 -33.73
CA GLU A 443 4.45 -15.58 -34.13
C GLU A 443 4.59 -16.86 -33.30
N LEU A 444 5.82 -17.33 -33.06
CA LEU A 444 6.10 -18.48 -32.19
C LEU A 444 5.69 -18.23 -30.73
N LEU A 445 5.90 -17.02 -30.20
CA LEU A 445 5.50 -16.65 -28.84
C LEU A 445 3.97 -16.65 -28.71
N ASN A 446 3.29 -16.01 -29.67
CA ASN A 446 1.83 -15.92 -29.68
C ASN A 446 1.18 -17.30 -29.82
N SER A 447 1.72 -18.15 -30.71
CA SER A 447 1.33 -19.55 -30.88
C SER A 447 1.55 -20.36 -29.60
N TYR A 448 2.76 -20.28 -29.01
CA TYR A 448 3.07 -20.98 -27.77
C TYR A 448 2.06 -20.67 -26.67
N PHE A 449 1.66 -19.42 -26.50
CA PHE A 449 0.71 -19.02 -25.46
C PHE A 449 -0.77 -19.12 -25.84
N ASN A 450 -1.11 -19.20 -27.13
CA ASN A 450 -2.44 -18.93 -27.67
C ASN A 450 -2.96 -17.55 -27.20
N HIS A 451 -2.13 -16.52 -27.35
CA HIS A 451 -2.41 -15.15 -26.93
C HIS A 451 -1.64 -14.15 -27.80
N ASP A 452 -2.28 -13.06 -28.24
CA ASP A 452 -1.64 -12.03 -29.03
C ASP A 452 -0.94 -10.99 -28.14
N PHE A 453 0.36 -11.16 -27.91
CA PHE A 453 1.17 -10.18 -27.20
C PHE A 453 1.55 -9.03 -28.12
N LYS A 454 1.40 -7.78 -27.62
CA LYS A 454 1.86 -6.57 -28.28
C LYS A 454 3.39 -6.43 -28.17
N ALA A 455 4.11 -7.31 -28.85
CA ALA A 455 5.56 -7.29 -28.92
C ALA A 455 6.06 -6.42 -30.09
N ILE A 456 7.15 -5.70 -29.82
CA ILE A 456 7.88 -4.85 -30.75
C ILE A 456 9.08 -5.66 -31.25
N ASN A 457 9.21 -5.84 -32.57
CA ASN A 457 10.38 -6.50 -33.13
C ASN A 457 11.53 -5.49 -33.24
N LEU A 458 12.78 -5.91 -33.01
CA LEU A 458 13.94 -5.01 -33.18
C LEU A 458 14.04 -4.45 -34.62
N THR A 459 13.61 -5.23 -35.61
CA THR A 459 13.48 -4.80 -37.01
C THR A 459 12.56 -3.60 -37.20
N ASP A 460 11.49 -3.51 -36.41
CA ASP A 460 10.50 -2.44 -36.49
C ASP A 460 11.06 -1.11 -35.93
N LEU A 461 12.14 -1.19 -35.15
CA LEU A 461 12.92 -0.06 -34.62
C LEU A 461 14.12 0.31 -35.51
N GLY A 462 14.26 -0.33 -36.68
CA GLY A 462 15.41 -0.16 -37.57
C GLY A 462 16.70 -0.81 -37.07
N LEU A 463 16.64 -1.63 -36.02
CA LEU A 463 17.81 -2.32 -35.45
C LEU A 463 18.04 -3.65 -36.16
N THR A 464 19.13 -3.75 -36.92
CA THR A 464 19.55 -5.01 -37.56
C THR A 464 20.14 -5.98 -36.54
N PHE A 465 19.38 -7.03 -36.19
CA PHE A 465 19.86 -8.10 -35.31
C PHE A 465 20.42 -9.28 -36.11
N ASN A 466 21.65 -9.68 -35.79
CA ASN A 466 22.24 -10.95 -36.23
C ASN A 466 22.48 -11.82 -34.99
N SER A 467 22.05 -13.08 -35.02
CA SER A 467 22.26 -14.06 -33.93
C SER A 467 23.74 -14.17 -33.53
N VAL A 468 23.98 -14.47 -32.26
CA VAL A 468 25.33 -14.72 -31.75
C VAL A 468 25.70 -16.18 -31.99
N GLU A 469 26.58 -16.41 -32.95
CA GLU A 469 27.23 -17.71 -33.13
C GLU A 469 28.36 -17.86 -32.09
N GLY A 470 28.32 -18.96 -31.34
CA GLY A 470 29.22 -19.22 -30.24
C GLY A 470 28.68 -18.71 -28.90
N THR A 471 28.79 -19.54 -27.87
CA THR A 471 28.23 -19.32 -26.53
C THR A 471 29.16 -19.80 -25.43
N ASN A 472 29.17 -19.10 -24.29
CA ASN A 472 29.83 -19.57 -23.07
C ASN A 472 28.91 -20.44 -22.19
N CYS A 473 27.67 -20.72 -22.63
CA CYS A 473 26.71 -21.50 -21.85
C CYS A 473 27.05 -23.00 -21.84
N THR A 474 27.31 -23.54 -20.65
CA THR A 474 27.72 -24.94 -20.42
C THR A 474 26.64 -26.00 -20.69
N ASN A 475 25.46 -25.59 -21.14
CA ASN A 475 24.37 -26.50 -21.52
C ASN A 475 24.39 -26.89 -23.01
N HIS A 476 25.23 -26.22 -23.81
CA HIS A 476 25.38 -26.46 -25.25
C HIS A 476 26.59 -27.37 -25.49
N GLU A 477 26.45 -28.38 -26.36
CA GLU A 477 27.52 -29.38 -26.61
C GLU A 477 28.60 -28.90 -27.60
N HIS A 478 28.29 -27.90 -28.42
CA HIS A 478 29.22 -27.28 -29.36
C HIS A 478 29.24 -25.75 -29.15
N PRO A 479 29.80 -25.29 -28.01
CA PRO A 479 29.79 -23.88 -27.62
C PRO A 479 30.51 -22.95 -28.60
N ASP A 480 31.29 -23.47 -29.54
CA ASP A 480 31.97 -22.73 -30.60
C ASP A 480 31.06 -22.31 -31.77
N LYS A 481 29.93 -22.99 -31.98
CA LYS A 481 29.02 -22.76 -33.12
C LYS A 481 27.53 -22.63 -32.75
N ASN A 482 27.14 -23.07 -31.56
CA ASN A 482 25.74 -23.08 -31.17
C ASN A 482 25.24 -21.66 -30.86
N ILE A 483 24.00 -21.38 -31.23
CA ILE A 483 23.28 -20.17 -30.84
C ILE A 483 22.66 -20.39 -29.45
N CYS A 484 22.70 -19.36 -28.60
CA CYS A 484 22.20 -19.40 -27.22
C CYS A 484 21.24 -18.23 -26.97
N ALA A 485 20.06 -18.55 -26.42
CA ALA A 485 19.03 -17.54 -26.11
C ALA A 485 19.55 -16.45 -25.15
N ASN A 486 20.43 -16.79 -24.22
CA ASN A 486 21.02 -15.80 -23.31
C ASN A 486 21.92 -14.78 -24.02
N ASP A 487 22.74 -15.24 -24.95
CA ASP A 487 23.74 -14.39 -25.59
C ASP A 487 23.06 -13.50 -26.65
N ASN A 488 22.04 -14.03 -27.32
CA ASN A 488 21.11 -13.23 -28.12
C ASN A 488 20.41 -12.15 -27.29
N ALA A 489 19.72 -12.51 -26.20
CA ALA A 489 18.99 -11.54 -25.38
C ALA A 489 19.92 -10.46 -24.77
N THR A 490 21.16 -10.83 -24.42
CA THR A 490 22.19 -9.86 -23.99
C THR A 490 22.48 -8.85 -25.10
N LYS A 491 22.73 -9.32 -26.34
CA LYS A 491 22.95 -8.46 -27.51
C LYS A 491 21.73 -7.61 -27.87
N MET A 492 20.51 -8.10 -27.65
CA MET A 492 19.28 -7.32 -27.82
C MET A 492 19.23 -6.14 -26.83
N VAL A 493 19.60 -6.36 -25.56
CA VAL A 493 19.73 -5.29 -24.56
C VAL A 493 20.81 -4.27 -24.97
N GLU A 494 21.96 -4.73 -25.48
CA GLU A 494 23.03 -3.85 -25.97
C GLU A 494 22.59 -2.98 -27.15
N LEU A 495 21.79 -3.51 -28.08
CA LEU A 495 21.25 -2.75 -29.22
C LEU A 495 20.18 -1.74 -28.78
N LEU A 496 19.29 -2.12 -27.85
CA LEU A 496 18.32 -1.19 -27.26
C LEU A 496 19.01 -0.08 -26.42
N ALA A 497 20.17 -0.36 -25.83
CA ALA A 497 20.99 0.65 -25.16
C ALA A 497 21.73 1.59 -26.13
N GLN A 498 21.91 1.20 -27.39
CA GLN A 498 22.50 2.02 -28.45
C GLN A 498 21.49 2.94 -29.14
N MET A 499 20.18 2.68 -29.02
CA MET A 499 19.19 3.62 -29.53
C MET A 499 19.38 4.99 -28.87
N PRO A 500 19.42 6.09 -29.64
CA PRO A 500 19.20 7.42 -29.08
C PRO A 500 17.93 7.35 -28.25
N ARG A 501 17.99 7.80 -27.00
CA ARG A 501 16.84 7.71 -26.09
C ARG A 501 15.68 8.52 -26.65
N LEU A 502 14.78 7.86 -27.38
CA LEU A 502 13.41 8.32 -27.56
C LEU A 502 12.88 8.58 -26.15
N PRO A 503 12.49 9.82 -25.80
CA PRO A 503 12.35 10.12 -24.39
C PRO A 503 11.16 9.36 -23.81
N ASN A 504 11.42 8.75 -22.67
CA ASN A 504 10.60 7.65 -22.20
C ASN A 504 9.39 8.17 -21.43
N SER A 505 8.34 8.51 -22.16
CA SER A 505 7.06 7.81 -22.04
C SER A 505 6.01 8.42 -22.97
N ARG A 506 4.86 7.75 -23.13
CA ARG A 506 3.62 8.40 -23.58
C ARG A 506 3.04 9.37 -22.54
N ALA A 507 3.85 9.93 -21.62
CA ALA A 507 3.55 11.19 -20.94
C ALA A 507 3.67 12.34 -21.94
N LYS A 508 2.77 12.32 -22.93
CA LYS A 508 2.21 13.51 -23.54
C LYS A 508 3.23 14.61 -23.86
N GLU A 509 4.31 14.20 -24.51
CA GLU A 509 5.36 15.12 -24.94
C GLU A 509 4.72 16.22 -25.79
N ASN A 510 5.08 17.46 -25.48
CA ASN A 510 4.64 18.59 -26.27
C ASN A 510 5.81 19.01 -27.17
N VAL A 511 5.50 19.58 -28.32
CA VAL A 511 6.51 20.10 -29.24
C VAL A 511 6.33 21.60 -29.39
N VAL A 512 7.42 22.35 -29.26
CA VAL A 512 7.50 23.75 -29.71
C VAL A 512 8.11 23.73 -31.10
N ILE A 513 7.38 24.20 -32.12
CA ILE A 513 7.86 24.18 -33.51
C ILE A 513 7.72 25.54 -34.19
N ASP A 514 8.79 25.98 -34.83
CA ASP A 514 8.75 26.98 -35.90
C ASP A 514 9.38 26.43 -37.19
N PHE A 515 8.99 27.02 -38.32
CA PHE A 515 9.46 26.59 -39.63
C PHE A 515 9.34 27.69 -40.70
N ASN A 516 10.24 27.64 -41.69
CA ASN A 516 10.29 28.54 -42.84
C ASN A 516 10.14 27.76 -44.15
N GLY A 517 9.47 28.36 -45.13
CA GLY A 517 9.08 27.69 -46.37
C GLY A 517 8.44 28.63 -47.40
N PHE A 518 7.92 28.05 -48.47
CA PHE A 518 7.30 28.78 -49.59
C PHE A 518 6.18 27.96 -50.24
N PHE A 519 5.28 28.61 -50.99
CA PHE A 519 4.24 27.92 -51.74
C PHE A 519 4.72 27.45 -53.13
N VAL A 520 4.31 26.25 -53.51
CA VAL A 520 4.40 25.66 -54.86
C VAL A 520 3.02 25.11 -55.22
N ASN A 521 2.37 25.68 -56.22
CA ASN A 521 1.04 25.31 -56.71
C ASN A 521 0.01 25.19 -55.54
N ASP A 522 -0.04 26.23 -54.71
CA ASP A 522 -0.86 26.34 -53.48
C ASP A 522 -0.61 25.28 -52.37
N LYS A 523 0.45 24.47 -52.50
CA LYS A 523 1.02 23.69 -51.39
C LYS A 523 2.22 24.40 -50.78
N TYR A 524 2.19 24.60 -49.47
CA TYR A 524 3.31 25.07 -48.68
C TYR A 524 4.35 23.98 -48.58
N VAL A 525 5.62 24.33 -48.81
CA VAL A 525 6.77 23.44 -48.71
C VAL A 525 7.65 23.95 -47.57
N VAL A 526 7.74 23.19 -46.49
CA VAL A 526 8.72 23.44 -45.42
C VAL A 526 10.12 23.23 -46.00
N LYS A 527 11.01 24.20 -45.78
CA LYS A 527 12.41 24.14 -46.19
C LYS A 527 13.36 24.10 -44.99
N GLU A 528 12.96 24.70 -43.90
CA GLU A 528 13.66 24.70 -42.62
C GLU A 528 12.63 24.54 -41.50
N TYR A 529 12.94 23.75 -40.48
CA TYR A 529 12.19 23.68 -39.23
C TYR A 529 13.14 23.55 -38.04
N SER A 530 12.66 23.98 -36.88
CA SER A 530 13.22 23.57 -35.58
C SER A 530 12.07 23.12 -34.69
N SER A 531 12.22 21.93 -34.12
CA SER A 531 11.24 21.24 -33.28
C SER A 531 11.89 20.88 -31.95
N TYR A 532 11.38 21.44 -30.86
CA TYR A 532 11.83 21.15 -29.50
C TYR A 532 10.80 20.27 -28.80
N ILE A 533 11.15 19.02 -28.51
CA ILE A 533 10.39 18.17 -27.59
C ILE A 533 10.60 18.69 -26.17
N ILE A 534 9.50 18.99 -25.50
CA ILE A 534 9.48 19.55 -24.15
C ILE A 534 8.63 18.71 -23.20
N ASP A 535 9.13 18.56 -21.98
CA ASP A 535 8.43 17.89 -20.89
C ASP A 535 7.21 18.71 -20.42
N GLU A 536 6.05 18.05 -20.26
CA GLU A 536 4.79 18.72 -19.91
C GLU A 536 4.86 19.39 -18.51
N GLU A 537 5.64 18.83 -17.57
CA GLU A 537 5.72 19.32 -16.19
C GLU A 537 6.82 20.35 -15.93
N THR A 538 7.90 20.37 -16.71
CA THR A 538 9.05 21.28 -16.51
C THR A 538 9.31 22.26 -17.67
N TYR A 539 8.80 21.99 -18.87
CA TYR A 539 9.19 22.66 -20.12
C TYR A 539 10.69 22.57 -20.47
N GLN A 540 11.44 21.69 -19.80
CA GLN A 540 12.82 21.42 -20.19
C GLN A 540 12.85 20.73 -21.55
N VAL A 541 13.80 21.14 -22.39
CA VAL A 541 14.09 20.49 -23.67
C VAL A 541 14.58 19.09 -23.39
N ILE A 542 13.84 18.10 -23.89
CA ILE A 542 14.24 16.70 -23.82
C ILE A 542 15.08 16.35 -25.06
N TYR A 543 14.68 16.88 -26.21
CA TYR A 543 15.33 16.71 -27.51
C TYR A 543 15.00 17.91 -28.41
N ASN A 544 15.92 18.30 -29.29
CA ASN A 544 15.64 19.27 -30.35
C ASN A 544 16.11 18.74 -31.71
N GLU A 545 15.30 19.01 -32.74
CA GLU A 545 15.52 18.58 -34.11
C GLU A 545 15.51 19.81 -35.03
N VAL A 546 16.66 20.12 -35.64
CA VAL A 546 16.82 21.25 -36.56
C VAL A 546 17.12 20.70 -37.95
N GLY A 547 16.16 20.84 -38.87
CA GLY A 547 16.22 20.24 -40.19
C GLY A 547 16.18 21.25 -41.33
N VAL A 548 17.08 21.11 -42.30
CA VAL A 548 16.92 21.72 -43.63
C VAL A 548 16.53 20.62 -44.60
N LEU A 549 15.31 20.70 -45.09
CA LEU A 549 14.72 19.69 -45.96
C LEU A 549 15.22 19.83 -47.40
N GLY A 550 15.27 18.73 -48.16
CA GLY A 550 15.36 18.82 -49.62
C GLY A 550 14.19 19.64 -50.18
N SER A 551 14.38 20.37 -51.28
CA SER A 551 13.25 20.99 -51.99
C SER A 551 12.80 20.06 -53.11
N PRO A 552 11.49 19.88 -53.36
CA PRO A 552 11.02 19.45 -54.67
C PRO A 552 11.65 20.36 -55.72
N ILE A 553 12.37 19.80 -56.70
CA ILE A 553 13.08 20.59 -57.72
C ILE A 553 12.04 21.36 -58.53
N ILE A 554 11.94 22.67 -58.29
CA ILE A 554 11.07 23.57 -59.05
C ILE A 554 11.61 23.67 -60.47
N GLN A 555 11.14 22.79 -61.35
CA GLN A 555 11.33 22.95 -62.79
C GLN A 555 10.61 24.23 -63.20
N LYS A 556 11.38 25.21 -63.68
CA LYS A 556 10.92 26.57 -64.00
C LYS A 556 9.75 26.61 -64.98
N ASP A 557 9.60 25.54 -65.76
CA ASP A 557 8.58 25.35 -66.79
C ASP A 557 7.26 24.77 -66.25
N LYS A 558 7.19 24.45 -64.94
CA LYS A 558 6.04 23.78 -64.27
C LYS A 558 5.49 24.51 -63.05
N SER A 559 6.11 25.60 -62.60
CA SER A 559 5.61 26.43 -61.50
C SER A 559 4.83 27.62 -62.00
N ASP A 560 3.69 27.94 -61.37
CA ASP A 560 2.98 29.18 -61.64
C ASP A 560 3.75 30.43 -61.13
N GLU A 561 3.33 31.62 -61.60
CA GLU A 561 3.95 32.89 -61.23
C GLU A 561 3.88 33.16 -59.71
N LYS A 562 2.80 32.70 -59.06
CA LYS A 562 2.57 32.84 -57.62
C LYS A 562 3.61 32.07 -56.81
N SER A 563 3.92 30.84 -57.23
CA SER A 563 4.95 29.97 -56.67
C SER A 563 6.33 30.57 -56.86
N TYR A 564 6.64 31.04 -58.06
CA TYR A 564 7.93 31.71 -58.33
C TYR A 564 8.10 32.98 -57.48
N LYS A 565 7.03 33.77 -57.30
CA LYS A 565 7.02 34.94 -56.41
C LYS A 565 7.19 34.56 -54.93
N SER A 566 6.52 33.51 -54.46
CA SER A 566 6.67 33.00 -53.09
C SER A 566 8.08 32.48 -52.83
N TYR A 567 8.67 31.78 -53.79
CA TYR A 567 10.01 31.22 -53.72
C TYR A 567 11.08 32.33 -53.71
N ASN A 568 10.99 33.32 -54.60
CA ASN A 568 11.90 34.47 -54.58
C ASN A 568 11.78 35.30 -53.29
N LYS A 569 10.57 35.42 -52.73
CA LYS A 569 10.38 36.03 -51.41
C LYS A 569 11.11 35.24 -50.33
N PHE A 570 10.96 33.92 -50.29
CA PHE A 570 11.68 33.06 -49.35
C PHE A 570 13.21 33.19 -49.49
N LEU A 571 13.76 33.22 -50.71
CA LEU A 571 15.20 33.44 -50.93
C LEU A 571 15.68 34.80 -50.42
N ASN A 572 14.85 35.85 -50.54
CA ASN A 572 15.19 37.18 -50.06
C ASN A 572 15.05 37.31 -48.52
N ASP A 573 14.00 36.75 -47.94
CA ASP A 573 13.66 36.91 -46.52
C ASP A 573 14.41 35.91 -45.61
N ILE A 574 14.62 34.67 -46.08
CA ILE A 574 15.21 33.55 -45.32
C ILE A 574 16.61 33.18 -45.84
N GLY A 575 16.83 33.17 -47.16
CA GLY A 575 18.18 33.07 -47.73
C GLY A 575 18.91 31.72 -47.57
N ILE A 576 18.18 30.62 -47.39
CA ILE A 576 18.72 29.26 -47.40
C ILE A 576 18.95 28.80 -48.86
N ASP A 577 20.01 28.03 -49.10
CA ASP A 577 20.24 27.46 -50.44
C ASP A 577 19.17 26.39 -50.77
N PRO A 578 18.46 26.50 -51.90
CA PRO A 578 17.45 25.52 -52.30
C PRO A 578 18.00 24.10 -52.47
N ASN A 579 19.30 23.95 -52.77
CA ASN A 579 19.96 22.66 -52.95
C ASN A 579 20.59 22.11 -51.66
N LYS A 580 20.55 22.85 -50.54
CA LYS A 580 20.99 22.35 -49.22
C LYS A 580 19.84 21.56 -48.58
N GLY A 581 20.15 20.40 -48.00
CA GLY A 581 19.21 19.51 -47.32
C GLY A 581 19.46 18.03 -47.66
N ALA A 582 18.70 17.13 -47.03
CA ALA A 582 18.74 15.70 -47.36
C ALA A 582 18.23 15.44 -48.80
N PRO A 583 18.79 14.46 -49.53
CA PRO A 583 18.38 14.15 -50.90
C PRO A 583 16.97 13.52 -50.98
N ASP A 584 16.49 12.90 -49.90
CA ASP A 584 15.16 12.33 -49.81
C ASP A 584 14.23 13.24 -48.99
N PHE A 585 13.39 13.99 -49.71
CA PHE A 585 12.40 14.90 -49.14
C PHE A 585 11.21 14.16 -48.52
N GLU A 586 10.78 13.03 -49.09
CA GLU A 586 9.58 12.33 -48.60
C GLU A 586 9.90 11.58 -47.30
N LEU A 587 11.05 10.90 -47.18
CA LEU A 587 11.49 10.31 -45.89
C LEU A 587 11.56 11.36 -44.78
N SER A 588 12.04 12.57 -45.09
CA SER A 588 12.14 13.65 -44.12
C SER A 588 10.75 14.22 -43.74
N LYS A 589 9.82 14.30 -44.71
CA LYS A 589 8.41 14.66 -44.47
C LYS A 589 7.73 13.62 -43.58
N GLU A 590 7.87 12.33 -43.90
CA GLU A 590 7.30 11.22 -43.13
C GLU A 590 7.85 11.19 -41.70
N SER A 591 9.16 11.41 -41.52
CA SER A 591 9.79 11.52 -40.19
C SER A 591 9.17 12.62 -39.34
N LEU A 592 9.10 13.86 -39.86
CA LEU A 592 8.51 14.98 -39.12
C LEU A 592 7.00 14.80 -38.89
N GLN A 593 6.27 14.19 -39.84
CA GLN A 593 4.85 13.89 -39.68
C GLN A 593 4.61 12.85 -38.58
N SER A 594 5.40 11.78 -38.56
CA SER A 594 5.36 10.72 -37.56
C SER A 594 5.64 11.30 -36.17
N HIS A 595 6.70 12.10 -36.05
CA HIS A 595 7.08 12.83 -34.84
C HIS A 595 5.93 13.69 -34.32
N LEU A 596 5.32 14.54 -35.16
CA LEU A 596 4.21 15.39 -34.74
C LEU A 596 2.96 14.59 -34.33
N ASN A 597 2.64 13.50 -35.03
CA ASN A 597 1.45 12.68 -34.77
C ASN A 597 1.48 11.87 -33.47
N VAL A 598 2.66 11.64 -32.87
CA VAL A 598 2.79 10.97 -31.56
C VAL A 598 2.82 11.93 -30.37
N THR A 599 2.91 13.24 -30.60
CA THR A 599 2.92 14.27 -29.54
C THR A 599 1.51 14.59 -29.02
N ASN A 600 1.41 15.20 -27.83
CA ASN A 600 0.13 15.56 -27.19
C ASN A 600 -0.36 16.94 -27.62
N LYS A 601 0.53 17.94 -27.62
CA LYS A 601 0.26 19.29 -28.09
C LYS A 601 1.43 19.80 -28.91
N VAL A 602 1.12 20.44 -30.03
CA VAL A 602 2.08 21.21 -30.81
C VAL A 602 1.86 22.68 -30.51
N PHE A 603 2.78 23.27 -29.75
CA PHE A 603 2.89 24.71 -29.55
C PHE A 603 3.45 25.34 -30.83
N VAL A 604 2.62 26.17 -31.47
CA VAL A 604 2.96 26.87 -32.70
C VAL A 604 2.69 28.36 -32.52
N MET A 605 3.48 29.18 -33.20
CA MET A 605 3.48 30.64 -33.07
C MET A 605 2.06 31.24 -33.20
N ASP A 606 1.35 30.90 -34.29
CA ASP A 606 0.00 31.37 -34.57
C ASP A 606 -0.81 30.39 -35.44
N ARG A 607 -2.08 30.75 -35.72
CA ARG A 607 -3.00 29.99 -36.55
C ARG A 607 -2.62 29.95 -38.04
N SER A 608 -1.87 30.93 -38.53
CA SER A 608 -1.38 30.97 -39.92
C SER A 608 -0.28 29.94 -40.14
N LYS A 609 0.69 29.87 -39.21
CA LYS A 609 1.71 28.83 -39.16
C LYS A 609 1.07 27.45 -39.04
N HIS A 610 0.11 27.24 -38.13
CA HIS A 610 -0.65 25.99 -38.07
C HIS A 610 -1.24 25.58 -39.44
N GLN A 611 -1.89 26.52 -40.14
CA GLN A 611 -2.49 26.24 -41.44
C GLN A 611 -1.47 25.90 -42.54
N TYR A 612 -0.27 26.49 -42.50
CA TYR A 612 0.84 26.13 -43.41
C TYR A 612 1.36 24.72 -43.13
N LEU A 613 1.43 24.31 -41.85
CA LEU A 613 1.88 22.97 -41.46
C LEU A 613 0.88 21.89 -41.90
N LEU A 614 -0.42 22.12 -41.68
CA LEU A 614 -1.48 21.24 -42.19
C LEU A 614 -1.41 21.10 -43.72
N ASN A 615 -1.21 22.22 -44.42
CA ASN A 615 -1.14 22.24 -45.88
C ASN A 615 0.12 21.52 -46.43
N TYR A 616 1.24 21.53 -45.70
CA TYR A 616 2.44 20.74 -46.01
C TYR A 616 2.22 19.21 -45.84
N PHE A 617 1.48 18.80 -44.81
CA PHE A 617 1.15 17.40 -44.53
C PHE A 617 -0.19 16.92 -45.13
N ASP A 618 -0.73 17.64 -46.12
CA ASP A 618 -1.98 17.26 -46.80
C ASP A 618 -3.19 17.08 -45.85
N ASN A 619 -3.18 17.79 -44.72
CA ASN A 619 -4.09 17.73 -43.55
C ASN A 619 -4.04 16.42 -42.73
N ASN A 620 -2.99 15.60 -42.87
CA ASN A 620 -2.83 14.33 -42.17
C ASN A 620 -2.10 14.46 -40.81
N LEU A 621 -2.42 15.50 -40.03
CA LEU A 621 -1.99 15.64 -38.64
C LEU A 621 -3.19 15.45 -37.70
N THR A 622 -3.04 14.58 -36.69
CA THR A 622 -4.10 14.24 -35.72
C THR A 622 -3.95 14.95 -34.38
N THR A 623 -2.85 15.66 -34.16
CA THR A 623 -2.45 16.24 -32.87
C THR A 623 -3.15 17.56 -32.57
N GLY A 624 -3.38 17.84 -31.28
CA GLY A 624 -3.89 19.13 -30.82
C GLY A 624 -2.86 20.25 -30.95
N PHE A 625 -3.28 21.44 -31.38
CA PHE A 625 -2.41 22.61 -31.50
C PHE A 625 -2.71 23.65 -30.42
N VAL A 626 -1.66 24.32 -29.95
CA VAL A 626 -1.74 25.47 -29.03
C VAL A 626 -1.10 26.68 -29.71
N TYR A 627 -1.88 27.74 -29.90
CA TYR A 627 -1.43 28.96 -30.56
C TYR A 627 -0.85 29.92 -29.51
N LEU A 628 0.46 30.18 -29.55
CA LEU A 628 1.09 31.03 -28.54
C LEU A 628 0.57 32.47 -28.59
N ALA A 629 0.27 32.99 -29.78
CA ALA A 629 -0.37 34.30 -29.95
C ALA A 629 -1.70 34.43 -29.19
N ASP A 630 -2.54 33.39 -29.20
CA ASP A 630 -3.82 33.36 -28.45
C ASP A 630 -3.60 33.37 -26.91
N LEU A 631 -2.40 32.99 -26.45
CA LEU A 631 -1.97 33.06 -25.06
C LEU A 631 -1.24 34.37 -24.71
N GLY A 632 -1.12 35.31 -25.66
CA GLY A 632 -0.48 36.63 -25.47
C GLY A 632 1.00 36.70 -25.84
N PHE A 633 1.57 35.67 -26.49
CA PHE A 633 2.91 35.75 -27.07
C PHE A 633 2.95 36.78 -28.21
N LYS A 634 3.84 37.77 -28.10
CA LYS A 634 4.08 38.76 -29.16
C LYS A 634 5.40 38.41 -29.83
N PHE A 635 5.32 37.86 -31.03
CA PHE A 635 6.50 37.46 -31.78
C PHE A 635 7.09 38.63 -32.57
N GLU A 636 8.37 38.94 -32.31
CA GLU A 636 9.18 39.82 -33.14
C GLU A 636 10.37 39.01 -33.70
N PRO A 637 10.44 38.76 -35.03
CA PRO A 637 11.46 37.88 -35.59
C PRO A 637 12.87 38.46 -35.46
N ILE A 638 13.78 37.68 -34.88
CA ILE A 638 15.22 38.03 -34.83
C ILE A 638 15.78 37.97 -36.25
N LYS A 639 16.27 39.12 -36.74
CA LYS A 639 16.86 39.26 -38.08
C LYS A 639 18.39 39.15 -38.06
N ASN A 640 18.95 38.38 -37.15
CA ASN A 640 20.39 38.20 -36.97
C ASN A 640 20.67 36.82 -36.39
N THR A 641 20.63 35.80 -37.25
CA THR A 641 20.83 34.40 -36.83
C THR A 641 22.31 34.01 -36.80
N ALA A 642 22.67 33.03 -35.96
CA ALA A 642 23.95 32.34 -36.03
C ALA A 642 23.93 31.10 -36.96
N CYS A 643 22.75 30.72 -37.47
CA CYS A 643 22.56 29.50 -38.24
C CYS A 643 23.36 29.49 -39.57
N SER A 644 24.19 28.47 -39.76
CA SER A 644 25.07 28.31 -40.94
C SER A 644 24.34 27.86 -42.22
N ASN A 645 23.01 27.77 -42.18
CA ASN A 645 22.18 27.42 -43.34
C ASN A 645 21.81 28.63 -44.21
N HIS A 646 21.91 29.84 -43.68
CA HIS A 646 21.58 31.09 -44.38
C HIS A 646 22.82 31.70 -45.05
N LYS A 647 22.69 32.19 -46.28
CA LYS A 647 23.80 32.83 -47.01
C LYS A 647 24.20 34.22 -46.51
N ASN A 648 23.37 34.86 -45.67
CA ASN A 648 23.63 36.19 -45.08
C ASN A 648 22.99 36.29 -43.67
N PRO A 649 23.52 35.61 -42.65
CA PRO A 649 22.81 35.37 -41.37
C PRO A 649 22.33 36.65 -40.65
N SER A 650 23.07 37.75 -40.76
CA SER A 650 22.79 39.05 -40.14
C SER A 650 21.57 39.83 -40.65
N THR A 651 20.72 39.20 -41.46
CA THR A 651 19.47 39.81 -41.98
C THR A 651 18.29 38.84 -42.07
N LYS A 652 18.43 37.60 -41.57
CA LYS A 652 17.50 36.50 -41.87
C LYS A 652 16.78 35.99 -40.62
N ASN A 653 15.56 35.56 -40.85
CA ASN A 653 14.71 34.85 -39.89
C ASN A 653 15.06 33.36 -39.94
N CYS A 654 15.43 32.78 -38.81
CA CYS A 654 15.77 31.36 -38.66
C CYS A 654 14.68 30.66 -37.84
N ALA A 655 14.29 29.45 -38.25
CA ALA A 655 13.30 28.68 -37.49
C ALA A 655 13.79 28.29 -36.08
N ASP A 656 15.09 28.05 -35.93
CA ASP A 656 15.72 27.65 -34.67
C ASP A 656 15.67 28.76 -33.61
N ASP A 657 16.15 29.96 -33.97
CA ASP A 657 16.08 31.13 -33.10
C ASP A 657 14.63 31.42 -32.66
N ASN A 658 13.66 31.27 -33.57
CA ASN A 658 12.25 31.52 -33.27
C ASN A 658 11.65 30.49 -32.31
N ALA A 659 11.94 29.21 -32.53
CA ALA A 659 11.47 28.13 -31.65
C ALA A 659 12.10 28.25 -30.25
N GLN A 660 13.36 28.70 -30.15
CA GLN A 660 14.00 29.03 -28.87
C GLN A 660 13.28 30.18 -28.14
N ILE A 661 12.94 31.29 -28.82
CA ILE A 661 12.19 32.41 -28.20
C ILE A 661 10.81 31.94 -27.70
N MET A 662 10.13 31.08 -28.48
CA MET A 662 8.84 30.49 -28.11
C MET A 662 8.95 29.61 -26.85
N LEU A 663 10.06 28.87 -26.73
CA LEU A 663 10.38 28.01 -25.59
C LEU A 663 10.76 28.81 -24.33
N ASP A 664 11.59 29.84 -24.46
CA ASP A 664 12.00 30.69 -23.35
C ASP A 664 10.76 31.34 -22.70
N TRP A 665 9.86 31.88 -23.53
CA TRP A 665 8.59 32.47 -23.08
C TRP A 665 7.64 31.47 -22.39
N LEU A 666 7.60 30.21 -22.85
CA LEU A 666 6.83 29.14 -22.18
C LEU A 666 7.42 28.79 -20.81
N SER A 667 8.75 28.81 -20.69
CA SER A 667 9.48 28.45 -19.48
C SER A 667 9.27 29.48 -18.36
N GLU A 668 9.36 30.77 -18.68
CA GLU A 668 9.15 31.87 -17.72
C GLU A 668 7.77 31.82 -17.05
N ARG A 669 6.73 31.40 -17.78
CA ARG A 669 5.34 31.40 -17.29
C ARG A 669 5.00 30.28 -16.31
N LYS A 670 5.79 29.20 -16.24
CA LYS A 670 5.42 28.00 -15.47
C LYS A 670 5.59 28.16 -13.95
N PHE A 671 6.56 28.96 -13.51
CA PHE A 671 6.88 29.11 -12.08
C PHE A 671 5.71 29.64 -11.23
N GLY A 672 4.79 30.41 -11.80
CA GLY A 672 3.57 30.85 -11.11
C GLY A 672 2.47 29.80 -10.96
N VAL A 673 2.50 28.73 -11.76
CA VAL A 673 1.36 27.79 -11.88
C VAL A 673 1.50 26.55 -10.99
N SER A 674 2.70 26.00 -10.84
CA SER A 674 2.92 24.73 -10.13
C SER A 674 2.72 24.79 -8.61
N LEU A 675 2.86 25.97 -8.01
CA LEU A 675 2.64 26.21 -6.57
C LEU A 675 1.15 26.36 -6.18
N GLY A 676 0.22 26.24 -7.13
CA GLY A 676 -1.21 26.47 -6.88
C GLY A 676 -1.57 27.94 -6.60
N LEU A 677 -0.64 28.87 -6.84
CA LEU A 677 -0.80 30.31 -6.58
C LEU A 677 -1.93 30.95 -7.41
N ASN A 678 -2.46 30.27 -8.44
CA ASN A 678 -3.66 30.71 -9.16
C ASN A 678 -4.98 30.46 -8.39
N GLN A 679 -4.97 29.68 -7.30
CA GLN A 679 -6.13 29.52 -6.39
C GLN A 679 -6.01 30.40 -5.14
N LEU A 680 -4.78 30.75 -4.76
CA LEU A 680 -4.49 31.73 -3.72
C LEU A 680 -4.48 33.11 -4.39
N ASN A 681 -5.57 33.88 -4.30
CA ASN A 681 -5.70 35.23 -4.89
C ASN A 681 -4.77 36.28 -4.22
N LEU A 682 -3.46 36.02 -4.16
CA LEU A 682 -2.42 36.81 -3.50
C LEU A 682 -2.10 38.14 -4.20
N THR A 683 -2.78 38.43 -5.30
CA THR A 683 -2.63 39.64 -6.12
C THR A 683 -3.50 40.81 -5.66
N GLU A 684 -4.43 40.60 -4.71
CA GLU A 684 -5.22 41.71 -4.13
C GLU A 684 -4.45 42.37 -2.96
N PRO A 685 -4.10 43.66 -3.06
CA PRO A 685 -3.19 44.35 -2.11
C PRO A 685 -3.80 44.69 -0.75
N LEU A 686 -4.86 43.98 -0.33
CA LEU A 686 -5.59 44.21 0.94
C LEU A 686 -5.67 42.95 1.82
N GLN A 687 -5.02 41.84 1.43
CA GLN A 687 -5.08 40.59 2.18
C GLN A 687 -4.14 40.63 3.39
N ARG A 688 -4.70 40.65 4.60
CA ARG A 688 -3.96 40.47 5.85
C ARG A 688 -3.70 38.98 6.07
N HIS A 689 -2.43 38.59 6.02
CA HIS A 689 -1.94 37.22 6.23
C HIS A 689 -1.32 37.09 7.63
N VAL A 690 -1.76 36.10 8.42
CA VAL A 690 -1.29 35.86 9.78
C VAL A 690 -0.73 34.45 9.92
N ILE A 691 0.52 34.30 10.36
CA ILE A 691 1.15 33.02 10.72
C ILE A 691 1.06 32.84 12.23
N VAL A 692 0.51 31.73 12.72
CA VAL A 692 0.30 31.52 14.16
C VAL A 692 0.74 30.13 14.63
N ASP A 693 1.43 30.10 15.78
CA ASP A 693 1.61 28.91 16.60
C ASP A 693 1.23 29.20 18.05
N PHE A 694 0.89 28.16 18.79
CA PHE A 694 0.52 28.25 20.21
C PHE A 694 0.70 26.92 20.92
N SER A 695 0.90 26.96 22.23
CA SER A 695 0.99 25.79 23.09
C SER A 695 0.03 25.93 24.29
N GLY A 696 -0.42 24.80 24.84
CA GLY A 696 -1.50 24.77 25.82
C GLY A 696 -1.86 23.35 26.28
N TYR A 697 -2.83 23.26 27.18
CA TYR A 697 -3.21 22.03 27.90
C TYR A 697 -4.74 21.90 28.05
N ASP A 698 -5.23 20.69 28.26
CA ASP A 698 -6.66 20.42 28.43
C ASP A 698 -7.16 20.77 29.84
N LEU A 699 -8.44 21.12 29.93
CA LEU A 699 -9.18 21.43 31.14
C LEU A 699 -10.40 20.50 31.30
N PRO A 700 -11.03 20.47 32.48
CA PRO A 700 -12.35 19.87 32.64
C PRO A 700 -13.35 20.31 31.56
N ASN A 701 -14.35 19.47 31.28
CA ASN A 701 -15.39 19.70 30.25
C ASN A 701 -14.91 19.77 28.79
N ASN A 702 -13.69 19.30 28.48
CA ASN A 702 -13.05 19.35 27.14
C ASN A 702 -12.74 20.78 26.64
N GLU A 703 -12.63 21.72 27.58
CA GLU A 703 -12.04 23.04 27.34
C GLU A 703 -10.52 22.93 27.14
N TYR A 704 -9.93 23.89 26.46
CA TYR A 704 -8.49 23.94 26.19
C TYR A 704 -7.94 25.28 26.64
N ALA A 705 -6.84 25.28 27.39
CA ALA A 705 -6.12 26.48 27.81
C ALA A 705 -4.91 26.72 26.92
N ILE A 706 -4.96 27.75 26.08
CA ILE A 706 -3.76 28.34 25.50
C ILE A 706 -2.91 28.89 26.64
N LYS A 707 -1.62 28.54 26.67
CA LYS A 707 -0.63 28.96 27.67
C LYS A 707 0.41 29.90 27.09
N GLU A 708 0.80 29.67 25.85
CA GLU A 708 1.67 30.53 25.04
C GLU A 708 1.09 30.63 23.63
N LEU A 709 1.09 31.83 23.04
CA LEU A 709 0.69 32.04 21.65
C LEU A 709 1.56 33.12 21.00
N ASN A 710 1.92 32.90 19.73
CA ASN A 710 2.53 33.93 18.91
C ASN A 710 1.92 33.93 17.50
N ALA A 711 1.36 35.06 17.10
CA ALA A 711 0.78 35.30 15.78
C ALA A 711 1.50 36.49 15.12
N ILE A 712 2.07 36.26 13.94
CA ILE A 712 2.93 37.19 13.21
C ILE A 712 2.22 37.66 11.95
N LEU A 713 2.26 38.96 11.68
CA LEU A 713 1.80 39.53 10.40
C LEU A 713 2.89 39.37 9.35
N VAL A 714 2.53 38.76 8.21
CA VAL A 714 3.47 38.49 7.12
C VAL A 714 3.85 39.76 6.36
N ASP A 715 2.88 40.66 6.17
CA ASP A 715 3.06 41.94 5.49
C ASP A 715 2.67 43.05 6.47
N LYS A 716 3.64 43.90 6.85
CA LYS A 716 3.48 44.99 7.83
C LYS A 716 3.53 46.31 7.09
N ASN A 717 2.36 46.87 6.82
CA ASN A 717 2.18 48.08 6.03
C ASN A 717 2.08 49.34 6.91
N SER A 718 1.97 49.19 8.23
CA SER A 718 1.90 50.28 9.21
C SER A 718 2.66 49.96 10.50
N GLU A 719 3.12 50.98 11.24
CA GLU A 719 3.60 50.83 12.62
C GLU A 719 2.51 50.29 13.59
N LEU A 720 1.24 50.34 13.17
CA LEU A 720 0.11 49.73 13.87
C LEU A 720 0.00 48.22 13.67
N ASP A 721 0.69 47.64 12.68
CA ASP A 721 0.70 46.20 12.38
C ASP A 721 1.62 45.44 13.34
N LYS A 722 1.15 45.29 14.58
CA LYS A 722 1.84 44.57 15.64
C LYS A 722 1.56 43.06 15.56
N ASP A 723 2.58 42.28 15.89
CA ASP A 723 2.42 40.85 16.15
C ASP A 723 1.70 40.66 17.49
N LEU A 724 0.88 39.62 17.62
CA LEU A 724 0.25 39.24 18.88
C LEU A 724 1.09 38.16 19.57
N TYR A 725 1.63 38.49 20.73
CA TYR A 725 2.28 37.56 21.63
C TYR A 725 1.51 37.53 22.96
N MET A 726 1.30 36.34 23.51
CA MET A 726 0.58 36.15 24.78
C MET A 726 1.22 35.04 25.62
N ILE A 727 1.35 35.27 26.93
CA ILE A 727 1.62 34.22 27.94
C ILE A 727 0.51 34.28 28.99
N VAL A 728 -0.28 33.23 29.01
CA VAL A 728 -1.62 33.23 29.63
C VAL A 728 -1.56 32.68 31.05
N LYS A 729 -2.09 33.44 32.01
CA LYS A 729 -2.33 32.99 33.38
C LYS A 729 -3.38 31.87 33.39
N PRO A 730 -3.24 30.87 34.26
CA PRO A 730 -4.18 29.76 34.31
C PRO A 730 -5.57 30.24 34.77
N PRO A 731 -6.67 29.60 34.34
CA PRO A 731 -8.02 29.92 34.83
C PRO A 731 -8.20 29.71 36.34
N PHE A 732 -7.37 28.86 36.95
CA PHE A 732 -7.37 28.60 38.38
C PHE A 732 -6.02 29.05 38.96
N PRO A 733 -5.97 30.04 39.88
CA PRO A 733 -4.73 30.49 40.51
C PRO A 733 -3.99 29.40 41.32
N ASP A 734 -4.68 28.32 41.65
CA ASP A 734 -4.19 27.19 42.42
C ASP A 734 -4.45 25.91 41.62
N ILE A 735 -3.36 25.25 41.21
CA ILE A 735 -3.39 24.02 40.41
C ILE A 735 -4.05 22.86 41.16
N GLN A 736 -4.03 22.87 42.50
CA GLN A 736 -4.62 21.80 43.33
C GLN A 736 -6.16 21.76 43.25
N LYS A 737 -6.78 22.80 42.66
CA LYS A 737 -8.24 22.83 42.41
C LYS A 737 -8.64 22.07 41.14
N LEU A 738 -7.68 21.67 40.30
CA LEU A 738 -7.95 20.78 39.18
C LEU A 738 -8.02 19.31 39.62
N PRO A 739 -8.90 18.48 39.03
CA PRO A 739 -8.83 17.03 39.19
C PRO A 739 -7.47 16.49 38.75
N THR A 740 -6.94 15.49 39.45
CA THR A 740 -5.56 14.97 39.30
C THR A 740 -5.13 14.74 37.85
N ILE A 741 -6.00 14.17 37.02
CA ILE A 741 -5.71 13.92 35.59
C ILE A 741 -5.32 15.18 34.80
N PHE A 742 -5.86 16.36 35.15
CA PHE A 742 -5.51 17.64 34.51
C PHE A 742 -4.28 18.29 35.14
N VAL A 743 -3.99 18.00 36.42
CA VAL A 743 -2.71 18.37 37.06
C VAL A 743 -1.57 17.61 36.38
N ASP A 744 -1.70 16.30 36.20
CA ASP A 744 -0.71 15.45 35.52
C ASP A 744 -0.49 15.90 34.06
N ALA A 745 -1.58 16.20 33.33
CA ALA A 745 -1.50 16.74 31.97
C ALA A 745 -0.78 18.11 31.93
N TYR A 746 -0.99 18.97 32.93
CA TYR A 746 -0.24 20.22 33.02
C TYR A 746 1.25 19.98 33.33
N LEU A 747 1.59 19.08 34.25
CA LEU A 747 2.99 18.78 34.58
C LEU A 747 3.73 18.18 33.37
N GLU A 748 3.05 17.41 32.51
CA GLU A 748 3.61 16.98 31.22
C GLU A 748 3.82 18.15 30.24
N PHE A 749 2.85 19.06 30.16
CA PHE A 749 2.96 20.30 29.38
C PHE A 749 4.15 21.16 29.86
N GLU A 750 4.24 21.44 31.17
CA GLU A 750 5.31 22.21 31.81
C GLU A 750 6.68 21.57 31.58
N LYS A 751 6.78 20.24 31.69
CA LYS A 751 8.02 19.51 31.36
C LYS A 751 8.44 19.65 29.88
N ARG A 752 7.48 19.77 28.95
CA ARG A 752 7.72 19.88 27.50
C ARG A 752 8.01 21.32 27.04
N HIS A 753 7.31 22.28 27.62
CA HIS A 753 7.33 23.69 27.22
C HIS A 753 8.06 24.61 28.21
N GLY A 754 8.43 24.15 29.40
CA GLY A 754 9.22 24.91 30.36
C GLY A 754 8.54 26.19 30.88
N ILE A 755 7.20 26.26 30.85
CA ILE A 755 6.42 27.41 31.33
C ILE A 755 5.71 27.02 32.63
N GLY A 756 5.96 27.77 33.71
CA GLY A 756 5.38 27.52 35.02
C GLY A 756 3.88 27.79 35.09
N TRP A 757 3.16 27.08 35.98
CA TRP A 757 1.70 27.24 36.15
C TRP A 757 1.28 28.70 36.27
N ASN A 758 1.93 29.45 37.18
CA ASN A 758 1.65 30.85 37.46
C ASN A 758 2.36 31.86 36.52
N THR A 759 3.17 31.39 35.56
CA THR A 759 3.88 32.28 34.62
C THR A 759 2.89 32.89 33.62
N GLY A 760 3.03 34.18 33.34
CA GLY A 760 2.22 34.89 32.35
C GLY A 760 1.65 36.19 32.88
N GLU A 761 1.16 37.03 31.97
CA GLU A 761 0.58 38.33 32.28
C GLU A 761 -0.90 38.40 31.84
N ASP A 762 -1.22 37.77 30.72
CA ASP A 762 -2.56 37.75 30.12
C ASP A 762 -3.57 36.97 30.94
N ASP A 763 -4.80 37.47 30.98
CA ASP A 763 -5.93 36.85 31.68
C ASP A 763 -6.63 35.84 30.75
N PHE A 764 -6.71 34.57 31.16
CA PHE A 764 -7.40 33.50 30.42
C PHE A 764 -8.80 33.92 29.94
N THR A 765 -9.56 34.64 30.77
CA THR A 765 -10.94 35.07 30.45
C THR A 765 -11.01 36.04 29.28
N LYS A 766 -9.89 36.69 28.92
CA LYS A 766 -9.78 37.67 27.84
C LYS A 766 -9.18 37.09 26.56
N VAL A 767 -8.59 35.88 26.60
CA VAL A 767 -7.90 35.28 25.45
C VAL A 767 -8.80 35.15 24.23
N SER A 768 -10.03 34.65 24.39
CA SER A 768 -10.96 34.53 23.26
C SER A 768 -11.32 35.89 22.65
N GLN A 769 -11.48 36.94 23.45
CA GLN A 769 -11.73 38.28 22.93
C GLN A 769 -10.51 38.83 22.19
N ALA A 770 -9.33 38.79 22.81
CA ALA A 770 -8.08 39.26 22.21
C ALA A 770 -7.75 38.58 20.88
N LEU A 771 -8.00 37.27 20.79
CA LEU A 771 -7.85 36.52 19.54
C LEU A 771 -8.92 36.91 18.51
N ASN A 772 -10.20 37.07 18.89
CA ASN A 772 -11.22 37.53 17.95
C ASN A 772 -10.91 38.91 17.39
N ASP A 773 -10.50 39.86 18.24
CA ASP A 773 -10.13 41.22 17.83
C ASP A 773 -8.92 41.23 16.90
N TYR A 774 -7.89 40.44 17.22
CA TYR A 774 -6.67 40.36 16.41
C TYR A 774 -6.89 39.71 15.05
N PHE A 775 -7.64 38.61 15.02
CA PHE A 775 -7.92 37.86 13.81
C PHE A 775 -9.09 38.43 12.99
N GLU A 776 -9.88 39.38 13.51
CA GLU A 776 -11.08 39.91 12.82
C GLU A 776 -10.83 40.31 11.37
N THR A 777 -9.69 40.97 11.11
CA THR A 777 -9.28 41.45 9.78
C THR A 777 -8.37 40.47 9.02
N ALA A 778 -8.03 39.32 9.61
CA ALA A 778 -7.19 38.30 8.97
C ALA A 778 -7.96 37.56 7.87
N THR A 779 -7.53 37.78 6.63
CA THR A 779 -8.08 37.08 5.44
C THR A 779 -7.60 35.64 5.39
N HIS A 780 -6.34 35.40 5.75
CA HIS A 780 -5.68 34.10 5.70
C HIS A 780 -4.95 33.83 7.02
N VAL A 781 -5.20 32.66 7.61
CA VAL A 781 -4.58 32.22 8.86
C VAL A 781 -3.80 30.95 8.61
N TYR A 782 -2.47 31.05 8.72
CA TYR A 782 -1.56 29.94 8.51
C TYR A 782 -1.21 29.29 9.85
N VAL A 783 -1.54 28.00 9.97
CA VAL A 783 -1.32 27.17 11.16
C VAL A 783 -0.46 25.97 10.80
N LYS A 784 0.25 25.38 11.77
CA LYS A 784 1.09 24.20 11.53
C LYS A 784 0.31 23.05 10.85
N ASN A 785 -0.78 22.62 11.50
CA ASN A 785 -1.48 21.39 11.18
C ASN A 785 -2.98 21.42 11.54
N LEU A 786 -3.69 20.34 11.24
CA LEU A 786 -5.15 20.23 11.47
C LEU A 786 -5.54 20.29 12.96
N GLU A 787 -4.70 19.77 13.86
CA GLU A 787 -4.95 19.81 15.30
C GLU A 787 -4.93 21.26 15.81
N LYS A 788 -3.89 22.02 15.47
CA LYS A 788 -3.79 23.45 15.77
C LYS A 788 -4.92 24.25 15.13
N GLN A 789 -5.32 23.93 13.90
CA GLN A 789 -6.49 24.53 13.28
C GLN A 789 -7.76 24.33 14.13
N LYS A 790 -8.07 23.08 14.49
CA LYS A 790 -9.30 22.75 15.24
C LYS A 790 -9.31 23.30 16.66
N LEU A 791 -8.14 23.45 17.28
CA LEU A 791 -8.01 24.14 18.57
C LEU A 791 -8.21 25.65 18.43
N LEU A 792 -7.62 26.31 17.42
CA LEU A 792 -7.77 27.75 17.20
C LEU A 792 -9.20 28.15 16.77
N GLU A 793 -9.86 27.30 15.97
CA GLU A 793 -11.29 27.45 15.62
C GLU A 793 -12.21 27.48 16.86
N LYS A 794 -11.82 26.90 18.01
CA LYS A 794 -12.60 27.04 19.27
C LYS A 794 -12.59 28.48 19.80
N PHE A 795 -11.58 29.29 19.48
CA PHE A 795 -11.41 30.65 19.98
C PHE A 795 -11.91 31.72 19.00
N ILE A 796 -11.58 31.60 17.71
CA ILE A 796 -11.90 32.60 16.66
C ILE A 796 -12.99 32.15 15.66
N GLY A 797 -13.55 30.96 15.86
CA GLY A 797 -14.55 30.36 14.98
C GLY A 797 -13.99 29.86 13.65
N THR A 798 -14.87 29.36 12.80
CA THR A 798 -14.54 28.76 11.49
C THR A 798 -14.69 29.77 10.32
N LYS A 799 -14.70 31.07 10.61
CA LYS A 799 -14.96 32.13 9.60
C LYS A 799 -13.74 32.50 8.74
N HIS A 800 -12.54 32.17 9.20
CA HIS A 800 -11.28 32.50 8.55
C HIS A 800 -10.85 31.43 7.53
N HIS A 801 -10.14 31.84 6.48
CA HIS A 801 -9.51 30.90 5.55
C HIS A 801 -8.23 30.34 6.18
N PHE A 802 -8.33 29.13 6.75
CA PHE A 802 -7.19 28.43 7.33
C PHE A 802 -6.38 27.70 6.27
N ILE A 803 -5.07 27.91 6.27
CA ILE A 803 -4.10 27.18 5.44
C ILE A 803 -3.13 26.45 6.37
N ARG A 804 -2.92 25.14 6.15
CA ARG A 804 -2.03 24.33 6.99
C ARG A 804 -0.65 24.26 6.34
N PHE A 805 0.40 24.58 7.09
CA PHE A 805 1.79 24.50 6.60
C PHE A 805 2.16 23.07 6.14
N GLU A 806 1.63 22.03 6.79
CA GLU A 806 1.79 20.63 6.35
C GLU A 806 1.22 20.36 4.94
N ASP A 807 0.12 21.02 4.54
CA ASP A 807 -0.42 20.91 3.18
C ASP A 807 0.56 21.50 2.15
N LEU A 808 1.18 22.63 2.52
CA LEU A 808 2.25 23.32 1.79
C LEU A 808 3.61 22.61 1.85
N LYS A 809 3.66 21.38 2.38
CA LYS A 809 4.87 20.52 2.51
C LYS A 809 5.93 21.04 3.49
N PHE A 810 5.59 21.93 4.41
CA PHE A 810 6.45 22.25 5.55
C PHE A 810 6.60 21.01 6.46
N ARG A 811 7.84 20.56 6.67
CA ARG A 811 8.15 19.34 7.46
C ARG A 811 9.10 19.62 8.65
N TYR A 812 9.14 20.85 9.14
CA TYR A 812 10.07 21.21 10.21
C TYR A 812 9.60 20.72 11.58
N GLU A 813 10.43 19.90 12.23
CA GLU A 813 10.29 19.59 13.65
C GLU A 813 10.92 20.71 14.51
N PRO A 814 10.25 21.18 15.58
CA PRO A 814 10.80 22.22 16.45
C PRO A 814 12.14 21.78 17.06
N ARG A 815 13.22 22.51 16.77
CA ARG A 815 14.48 22.35 17.50
C ARG A 815 14.30 22.85 18.94
N LYS A 816 14.80 22.06 19.90
CA LYS A 816 14.79 22.35 21.34
C LYS A 816 15.84 23.41 21.72
N HIS A 817 15.64 24.64 21.28
CA HIS A 817 16.45 25.80 21.65
C HIS A 817 15.55 27.03 21.85
N THR A 818 15.53 27.55 23.08
CA THR A 818 14.77 28.75 23.47
C THR A 818 15.67 29.82 24.08
N ASP A 819 16.88 29.99 23.54
CA ASP A 819 17.88 30.92 24.08
C ASP A 819 17.41 32.40 24.14
N ASP A 820 16.33 32.76 23.41
CA ASP A 820 15.81 34.13 23.26
C ASP A 820 14.44 34.40 23.93
N CYS A 821 13.82 33.46 24.66
CA CYS A 821 12.48 33.66 25.25
C CYS A 821 12.49 33.49 26.79
N GLU A 822 12.26 34.60 27.51
CA GLU A 822 12.45 34.72 28.96
C GLU A 822 11.44 33.95 29.82
N HIS A 823 10.31 33.53 29.25
CA HIS A 823 9.26 32.82 30.00
C HIS A 823 9.50 31.31 30.11
N HIS A 824 10.51 30.76 29.42
CA HIS A 824 10.90 29.36 29.55
C HIS A 824 12.04 29.21 30.56
N TYR A 825 11.82 28.47 31.65
CA TYR A 825 12.87 28.21 32.65
C TYR A 825 13.91 27.17 32.18
N ASN A 826 13.72 26.56 31.01
CA ASN A 826 14.60 25.53 30.43
C ASN A 826 14.85 25.81 28.95
N LYS A 827 16.14 25.87 28.56
CA LYS A 827 16.60 26.13 27.18
C LYS A 827 16.17 25.07 26.14
N THR A 828 15.78 23.88 26.59
CA THR A 828 15.37 22.75 25.71
C THR A 828 13.85 22.69 25.46
N SER A 829 13.13 23.75 25.82
CA SER A 829 11.68 23.87 25.66
C SER A 829 11.26 24.01 24.19
N ILE A 830 9.95 23.90 23.94
CA ILE A 830 9.34 24.27 22.65
C ILE A 830 8.61 25.60 22.83
N CYS A 831 9.07 26.63 22.10
CA CYS A 831 8.55 28.00 22.14
C CYS A 831 7.75 28.31 20.86
N ALA A 832 6.52 28.79 21.01
CA ALA A 832 5.66 29.21 19.90
C ALA A 832 6.21 30.42 19.15
N VAL A 833 6.91 31.35 19.82
CA VAL A 833 7.58 32.50 19.16
C VAL A 833 8.65 32.03 18.19
N VAL A 834 9.50 31.10 18.64
CA VAL A 834 10.58 30.54 17.81
C VAL A 834 9.99 29.74 16.64
N PHE A 835 8.97 28.93 16.88
CA PHE A 835 8.39 28.08 15.84
C PHE A 835 7.60 28.88 14.78
N SER A 836 6.81 29.87 15.18
CA SER A 836 6.12 30.79 14.25
C SER A 836 7.09 31.65 13.42
N LYS A 837 8.22 32.09 14.00
CA LYS A 837 9.31 32.74 13.23
C LYS A 837 9.94 31.81 12.18
N PHE A 838 10.14 30.52 12.49
CA PHE A 838 10.59 29.54 11.48
C PHE A 838 9.54 29.31 10.38
N MET A 839 8.25 29.28 10.72
CA MET A 839 7.17 29.22 9.71
C MET A 839 7.16 30.47 8.82
N LEU A 840 7.37 31.67 9.36
CA LEU A 840 7.52 32.90 8.58
C LEU A 840 8.72 32.84 7.64
N GLN A 841 9.92 32.52 8.13
CA GLN A 841 11.13 32.44 7.30
C GLN A 841 10.97 31.42 6.15
N TRP A 842 10.30 30.30 6.41
CA TRP A 842 9.97 29.34 5.36
C TRP A 842 8.97 29.91 4.35
N PHE A 843 7.92 30.60 4.81
CA PHE A 843 6.91 31.22 3.97
C PHE A 843 7.50 32.32 3.07
N GLU A 844 8.34 33.19 3.62
CA GLU A 844 9.10 34.20 2.88
C GLU A 844 9.94 33.57 1.77
N HIS A 845 10.66 32.48 2.09
CA HIS A 845 11.58 31.84 1.16
C HIS A 845 10.89 31.08 0.02
N HIS A 846 9.76 30.42 0.30
CA HIS A 846 9.11 29.51 -0.66
C HIS A 846 7.84 30.06 -1.32
N ILE A 847 7.19 31.07 -0.71
CA ILE A 847 5.94 31.65 -1.22
C ILE A 847 6.17 33.08 -1.71
N LEU A 848 6.65 33.98 -0.86
CA LEU A 848 6.77 35.40 -1.23
C LEU A 848 7.78 35.64 -2.35
N ARG A 849 8.91 34.92 -2.38
CA ARG A 849 9.90 35.00 -3.46
C ARG A 849 9.42 34.50 -4.83
N CYS A 850 8.29 33.79 -4.88
CA CYS A 850 7.69 33.32 -6.13
C CYS A 850 6.58 34.24 -6.65
N LEU A 851 6.22 35.28 -5.90
CA LEU A 851 5.35 36.34 -6.38
C LEU A 851 6.18 37.36 -7.18
N PRO A 852 5.62 37.94 -8.27
CA PRO A 852 6.31 39.03 -8.97
C PRO A 852 6.55 40.18 -7.98
N PRO A 853 7.70 40.88 -8.07
CA PRO A 853 7.94 42.05 -7.23
C PRO A 853 6.79 43.04 -7.43
N ARG A 854 6.24 43.55 -6.32
CA ARG A 854 5.24 44.64 -6.40
C ARG A 854 5.90 45.79 -7.17
N HIS A 855 5.19 46.33 -8.15
CA HIS A 855 5.54 47.65 -8.67
C HIS A 855 5.31 48.62 -7.51
N ASP A 856 6.40 49.09 -6.90
CA ASP A 856 6.33 50.20 -5.97
C ASP A 856 5.68 51.39 -6.68
N PHE A 857 4.78 52.08 -5.96
CA PHE A 857 4.10 53.27 -6.46
C PHE A 857 5.06 54.46 -6.49
N ASP A 858 5.97 54.46 -7.45
CA ASP A 858 6.82 55.61 -7.73
C ASP A 858 5.97 56.80 -8.21
N GLU A 859 6.15 57.92 -7.51
CA GLU A 859 5.88 59.30 -7.95
C GLU A 859 4.42 59.68 -8.27
N ILE A 860 3.64 59.95 -7.21
CA ILE A 860 2.75 61.14 -7.23
C ILE A 860 3.54 62.32 -6.66
N ASP A 861 4.06 63.17 -7.56
CA ASP A 861 4.68 64.44 -7.21
C ASP A 861 3.65 65.41 -6.61
N HIS A 862 3.65 65.51 -5.28
CA HIS A 862 2.99 66.55 -4.51
C HIS A 862 3.99 67.26 -3.61
N GLY A 863 4.73 68.19 -4.20
CA GLY A 863 5.62 69.09 -3.48
C GLY A 863 4.93 69.83 -2.33
N PHE A 864 5.31 69.48 -1.11
CA PHE A 864 5.12 70.30 0.08
C PHE A 864 6.47 70.50 0.79
N ASP A 865 6.92 71.75 0.83
CA ASP A 865 8.14 72.17 1.51
C ASP A 865 7.93 72.14 3.04
N ILE A 866 8.63 71.23 3.72
CA ILE A 866 8.81 71.26 5.18
C ILE A 866 10.30 71.13 5.50
N SER A 867 10.97 72.28 5.45
CA SER A 867 12.30 72.45 6.01
C SER A 867 12.24 72.63 7.55
N GLN A 868 12.57 71.59 8.33
CA GLN A 868 13.21 71.72 9.67
C GLN A 868 13.62 70.39 10.36
N ALA A 869 14.92 70.05 10.26
CA ALA A 869 15.79 69.47 11.31
C ALA A 869 15.46 68.08 11.97
N PRO A 870 16.36 67.48 12.78
CA PRO A 870 17.71 67.03 12.37
C PRO A 870 18.15 65.63 12.89
N GLY A 871 19.04 64.96 12.15
CA GLY A 871 19.88 63.84 12.62
C GLY A 871 19.21 62.45 12.62
N THR A 872 19.92 61.33 12.46
CA THR A 872 21.39 61.10 12.36
C THR A 872 21.73 60.04 11.29
N SER A 873 23.01 60.00 10.89
CA SER A 873 23.54 59.26 9.74
C SER A 873 23.53 57.73 9.89
N TYR A 874 23.11 57.05 8.83
CA TYR A 874 23.36 55.62 8.59
C TYR A 874 24.72 55.44 7.88
N GLU A 875 25.67 54.73 8.49
CA GLU A 875 26.84 54.17 7.77
C GLU A 875 26.70 52.65 7.63
N LYS A 876 27.24 52.13 6.52
CA LYS A 876 27.02 50.75 6.05
C LYS A 876 28.31 49.92 6.20
N THR A 877 28.14 48.60 6.22
CA THR A 877 29.16 47.57 5.89
C THR A 877 30.42 47.45 6.77
N GLN A 878 30.38 46.59 7.80
CA GLN A 878 31.45 45.60 8.12
C GLN A 878 31.06 44.65 9.29
N SER A 879 30.56 43.43 9.02
CA SER A 879 30.40 42.40 10.08
C SER A 879 30.19 40.93 9.63
N VAL A 880 30.79 40.46 8.53
CA VAL A 880 30.65 39.04 8.10
C VAL A 880 31.89 38.16 8.42
N GLU A 881 33.08 38.74 8.63
CA GLU A 881 34.30 37.95 8.89
C GLU A 881 34.56 37.58 10.37
N ASN A 882 33.85 38.19 11.33
CA ASN A 882 34.07 37.94 12.77
C ASN A 882 33.40 36.67 13.34
N VAL A 883 32.70 35.89 12.52
CA VAL A 883 32.07 34.62 12.97
C VAL A 883 33.04 33.44 12.87
N TYR A 884 33.97 33.43 11.90
CA TYR A 884 34.86 32.28 11.66
C TYR A 884 36.06 32.17 12.60
N SER A 885 36.38 33.19 13.39
CA SER A 885 37.53 33.19 14.31
C SER A 885 37.23 32.58 15.70
N ASN A 886 35.96 32.40 16.08
CA ASN A 886 35.59 31.95 17.43
C ASN A 886 35.50 30.42 17.61
N VAL A 887 35.46 29.63 16.53
CA VAL A 887 35.33 28.16 16.62
C VAL A 887 36.62 27.48 17.14
N ASN A 888 37.80 28.07 16.92
CA ASN A 888 39.06 27.52 17.42
C ASN A 888 39.34 27.77 18.91
N ARG A 889 38.51 28.57 19.59
CA ARG A 889 38.63 28.83 21.05
C ARG A 889 37.80 27.85 21.90
N GLY A 890 36.80 27.18 21.31
CA GLY A 890 36.01 26.14 21.99
C GLY A 890 36.76 24.82 22.21
N LYS A 891 37.77 24.52 21.39
CA LYS A 891 38.50 23.23 21.46
C LYS A 891 39.46 23.08 22.66
N GLN A 892 39.75 24.15 23.39
CA GLN A 892 40.58 24.08 24.61
C GLN A 892 39.74 23.85 25.89
N SER A 893 38.44 24.20 25.88
CA SER A 893 37.61 24.15 27.10
C SER A 893 37.05 22.74 27.41
N ILE A 894 37.04 21.84 26.42
CA ILE A 894 36.51 20.47 26.55
C ILE A 894 37.54 19.51 27.19
N LYS A 895 38.77 19.97 27.47
CA LYS A 895 39.82 19.15 28.10
C LYS A 895 39.93 19.29 29.63
N ASN A 896 39.11 20.15 30.25
CA ASN A 896 39.15 20.42 31.70
C ASN A 896 37.89 19.98 32.48
N SER A 897 36.93 19.30 31.84
CA SER A 897 35.68 18.86 32.49
C SER A 897 35.65 17.39 32.92
N SER A 898 36.80 16.69 32.92
CA SER A 898 36.90 15.29 33.36
C SER A 898 37.16 15.11 34.87
N ASN A 899 37.26 16.18 35.65
CA ASN A 899 37.54 16.14 37.10
C ASN A 899 36.37 16.64 37.97
N THR A 900 35.12 16.43 37.55
CA THR A 900 33.94 16.79 38.37
C THR A 900 32.81 15.75 38.23
N ILE A 901 33.19 14.47 38.12
CA ILE A 901 32.28 13.31 38.20
C ILE A 901 32.79 12.31 39.27
N GLU A 902 33.54 12.78 40.28
CA GLU A 902 33.89 11.99 41.49
C GLU A 902 33.31 12.56 42.80
N GLU A 903 32.67 13.74 42.80
CA GLU A 903 32.05 14.34 44.00
C GLU A 903 30.51 14.23 44.05
N ILE A 904 29.87 13.61 43.04
CA ILE A 904 28.38 13.44 42.99
C ILE A 904 27.97 11.97 43.19
N GLN A 905 28.88 11.11 43.69
CA GLN A 905 28.51 9.76 44.18
C GLN A 905 28.39 9.65 45.70
N ASP A 906 28.84 10.66 46.47
CA ASP A 906 28.79 10.64 47.95
C ASP A 906 27.55 11.34 48.53
N TYR A 907 26.79 12.09 47.71
CA TYR A 907 25.63 12.88 48.16
C TYR A 907 24.29 12.12 48.09
N SER A 908 24.24 10.95 47.45
CA SER A 908 22.99 10.20 47.24
C SER A 908 22.72 9.12 48.30
N GLN A 909 23.52 9.08 49.38
CA GLN A 909 23.47 7.99 50.37
C GLN A 909 23.18 8.49 51.81
N ASN A 910 22.65 9.71 51.97
CA ASN A 910 22.45 10.34 53.29
C ASN A 910 21.21 11.26 53.41
N SER A 911 20.09 10.94 52.76
CA SER A 911 18.82 11.71 52.89
C SER A 911 17.59 10.88 53.30
N GLU A 912 17.80 9.74 53.97
CA GLU A 912 16.73 8.87 54.49
C GLU A 912 16.33 9.20 55.96
N ASN A 913 16.55 10.44 56.41
CA ASN A 913 16.25 10.90 57.78
C ASN A 913 15.73 12.35 57.82
N ALA A 914 14.43 12.57 57.55
CA ALA A 914 13.66 13.69 58.09
C ALA A 914 12.14 13.46 57.93
N TYR A 915 11.37 13.86 58.95
CA TYR A 915 9.91 13.99 58.99
C TYR A 915 9.03 12.72 59.18
N SER A 916 9.01 12.21 60.41
CA SER A 916 7.79 12.37 61.23
C SER A 916 7.87 13.74 61.94
N THR A 917 6.78 14.45 62.25
CA THR A 917 5.72 14.09 63.22
C THR A 917 4.47 14.99 63.09
N ILE A 918 3.36 14.55 63.71
CA ILE A 918 2.29 15.38 64.34
C ILE A 918 1.31 16.10 63.37
N ASP A 919 -0.02 16.11 63.54
CA ASP A 919 -1.04 15.43 64.40
C ASP A 919 -2.42 15.66 63.66
N ASP A 920 -3.60 15.11 63.97
CA ASP A 920 -4.13 14.26 65.07
C ASP A 920 -5.42 13.49 64.59
N GLU A 921 -6.11 12.83 65.55
CA GLU A 921 -7.53 12.42 65.64
C GLU A 921 -8.03 11.00 65.21
N ASP A 922 -8.60 10.36 66.24
CA ASP A 922 -9.60 9.27 66.35
C ASP A 922 -9.20 7.78 66.45
N GLU A 923 -9.30 7.34 67.72
CA GLU A 923 -9.15 6.02 68.30
C GLU A 923 -10.14 4.96 67.75
N ASP A 924 -9.63 3.79 67.35
CA ASP A 924 -10.03 2.48 67.92
C ASP A 924 -9.26 1.32 67.25
N LEU A 925 -8.87 0.30 68.04
CA LEU A 925 -8.25 -1.01 67.67
C LEU A 925 -6.80 -1.31 68.15
N GLU A 926 -6.47 -0.96 69.40
CA GLU A 926 -5.18 -1.31 70.03
C GLU A 926 -4.87 -2.82 70.31
N PRO A 927 -5.76 -3.84 70.16
CA PRO A 927 -5.37 -5.23 70.37
C PRO A 927 -4.96 -6.02 69.11
N ILE A 928 -4.86 -5.39 67.93
CA ILE A 928 -4.54 -6.10 66.66
C ILE A 928 -3.05 -6.01 66.28
N TYR A 929 -2.36 -4.93 66.63
CA TYR A 929 -0.97 -4.70 66.17
C TYR A 929 0.07 -5.60 66.86
N SER A 930 -0.14 -6.00 68.12
CA SER A 930 0.72 -6.96 68.82
C SER A 930 0.81 -8.33 68.12
N THR A 931 -0.24 -8.78 67.43
CA THR A 931 -0.25 -10.07 66.71
C THR A 931 0.39 -9.97 65.32
N ILE A 932 0.45 -8.77 64.74
CA ILE A 932 1.06 -8.55 63.43
C ILE A 932 2.59 -8.57 63.54
N ASP A 933 3.17 -7.98 64.58
CA ASP A 933 4.62 -7.99 64.80
C ASP A 933 5.17 -9.41 65.05
N GLU A 934 4.44 -10.24 65.78
CA GLU A 934 4.80 -11.66 66.01
C GLU A 934 4.75 -12.47 64.69
N VAL A 935 3.78 -12.22 63.82
CA VAL A 935 3.69 -12.88 62.50
C VAL A 935 4.78 -12.36 61.54
N GLN A 936 5.07 -11.05 61.54
CA GLN A 936 6.11 -10.48 60.69
C GLN A 936 7.52 -10.95 61.07
N GLN A 937 7.81 -11.13 62.36
CA GLN A 937 9.09 -11.69 62.81
C GLN A 937 9.25 -13.15 62.36
N ASN A 938 8.21 -13.99 62.50
CA ASN A 938 8.20 -15.37 61.99
C ASN A 938 8.39 -15.45 60.47
N VAL A 939 7.85 -14.50 59.70
CA VAL A 939 8.07 -14.42 58.23
C VAL A 939 9.50 -13.97 57.90
N LYS A 940 10.10 -13.06 58.68
CA LYS A 940 11.51 -12.66 58.55
C LYS A 940 12.46 -13.84 58.77
N ASP A 941 12.21 -14.66 59.78
CA ASP A 941 13.04 -15.83 60.12
C ASP A 941 12.88 -16.98 59.11
N LEU A 942 11.71 -17.09 58.46
CA LEU A 942 11.50 -17.96 57.28
C LEU A 942 12.27 -17.48 56.05
N TYR A 943 12.28 -16.18 55.75
CA TYR A 943 13.04 -15.63 54.62
C TYR A 943 14.57 -15.66 54.81
N SER A 944 15.05 -15.60 56.05
CA SER A 944 16.48 -15.69 56.39
C SER A 944 17.13 -17.04 56.00
N ASN A 945 16.34 -18.12 55.89
CA ASN A 945 16.85 -19.48 55.67
C ASN A 945 16.82 -19.98 54.20
N VAL A 946 16.29 -19.21 53.25
CA VAL A 946 16.01 -19.72 51.88
C VAL A 946 16.86 -19.07 50.77
N ASN A 947 18.02 -18.47 51.07
CA ASN A 947 18.93 -18.02 50.01
C ASN A 947 20.45 -18.05 50.32
N LYS A 948 21.00 -19.25 50.55
CA LYS A 948 22.43 -19.54 50.26
C LYS A 948 22.58 -20.85 49.47
N ARG A 949 23.07 -20.70 48.23
CA ARG A 949 23.28 -21.72 47.18
C ARG A 949 23.77 -23.11 47.65
N LYS A 950 23.11 -24.18 47.18
CA LYS A 950 23.69 -25.27 46.34
C LYS A 950 22.65 -26.37 46.03
N SER A 951 22.77 -27.00 44.87
CA SER A 951 21.95 -28.10 44.31
C SER A 951 20.81 -27.70 43.35
N LEU A 952 21.17 -27.49 42.08
CA LEU A 952 20.24 -27.62 40.94
C LEU A 952 20.69 -28.70 39.94
N GLU A 953 21.76 -29.46 40.25
CA GLU A 953 22.29 -30.54 39.40
C GLU A 953 21.66 -31.91 39.68
N HIS A 954 20.97 -32.09 40.81
CA HIS A 954 20.34 -33.37 41.13
C HIS A 954 18.96 -33.55 40.45
N THR A 955 18.21 -32.47 40.25
CA THR A 955 16.84 -32.53 39.70
C THR A 955 16.79 -32.88 38.21
N TYR A 956 17.76 -32.42 37.41
CA TYR A 956 17.81 -32.73 35.98
C TYR A 956 18.17 -34.22 35.73
N SER A 957 19.03 -34.81 36.57
CA SER A 957 19.35 -36.25 36.49
C SER A 957 18.13 -37.16 36.69
N THR A 958 17.17 -36.77 37.55
CA THR A 958 15.98 -37.60 37.83
C THR A 958 14.91 -37.46 36.74
N ILE A 959 14.86 -36.34 36.03
CA ILE A 959 13.90 -36.13 34.94
C ILE A 959 14.29 -36.98 33.73
N ASP A 960 15.57 -36.98 33.34
CA ASP A 960 16.07 -37.82 32.25
C ASP A 960 15.89 -39.32 32.53
N GLU A 961 16.12 -39.75 33.78
CA GLU A 961 15.91 -41.15 34.20
C GLU A 961 14.43 -41.57 34.16
N VAL A 962 13.49 -40.68 34.52
CA VAL A 962 12.04 -40.93 34.37
C VAL A 962 11.64 -40.99 32.90
N GLN A 963 12.18 -40.11 32.06
CA GLN A 963 11.85 -40.03 30.64
C GLN A 963 12.33 -41.28 29.88
N GLN A 964 13.54 -41.77 30.18
CA GLN A 964 14.07 -43.02 29.64
C GLN A 964 13.22 -44.25 30.04
N ASN A 965 12.73 -44.29 31.29
CA ASN A 965 11.87 -45.38 31.78
C ASN A 965 10.47 -45.41 31.11
N VAL A 966 9.93 -44.25 30.73
CA VAL A 966 8.64 -44.17 30.00
C VAL A 966 8.78 -44.67 28.56
N GLU A 967 9.85 -44.31 27.86
CA GLU A 967 10.13 -44.84 26.51
C GLU A 967 10.32 -46.36 26.52
N ASP A 968 11.03 -46.90 27.52
CA ASP A 968 11.28 -48.33 27.62
C ASP A 968 10.04 -49.15 28.06
N LEU A 969 9.03 -48.51 28.66
CA LEU A 969 7.70 -49.07 28.87
C LEU A 969 6.88 -49.12 27.57
N TYR A 970 6.89 -48.05 26.77
CA TYR A 970 6.24 -48.02 25.45
C TYR A 970 6.84 -49.05 24.48
N SER A 971 8.15 -49.30 24.54
CA SER A 971 8.82 -50.35 23.75
C SER A 971 8.32 -51.77 24.09
N LYS A 972 8.00 -52.03 25.37
CA LYS A 972 7.52 -53.32 25.87
C LYS A 972 6.04 -53.56 25.56
N VAL A 973 5.20 -52.52 25.58
CA VAL A 973 3.77 -52.62 25.21
C VAL A 973 3.59 -52.96 23.73
N ASN A 974 4.38 -52.37 22.83
CA ASN A 974 4.32 -52.67 21.39
C ASN A 974 4.84 -54.07 21.00
N LYS A 975 5.45 -54.83 21.91
CA LYS A 975 5.96 -56.19 21.66
C LYS A 975 5.00 -57.34 21.98
N ARG A 976 3.75 -57.07 22.39
CA ARG A 976 2.75 -58.10 22.79
C ARG A 976 1.39 -58.03 22.07
N LYS A 977 1.38 -57.85 20.75
CA LYS A 977 0.21 -58.16 19.89
C LYS A 977 0.60 -58.96 18.64
N SER A 978 0.91 -60.24 18.83
CA SER A 978 0.82 -61.25 17.77
C SER A 978 0.30 -62.58 18.35
N LEU A 979 -0.40 -63.36 17.51
CA LEU A 979 -0.93 -64.72 17.72
C LEU A 979 -2.33 -64.88 18.40
N LYS A 980 -3.34 -65.03 17.53
CA LYS A 980 -4.55 -65.89 17.65
C LYS A 980 -4.12 -67.40 17.74
N PRO A 981 -4.94 -68.40 18.21
CA PRO A 981 -6.26 -68.73 17.61
C PRO A 981 -7.39 -69.40 18.48
N THR A 982 -8.62 -69.34 17.94
CA THR A 982 -9.80 -70.29 17.89
C THR A 982 -9.99 -71.36 19.00
N TYR A 983 -11.18 -71.60 19.61
CA TYR A 983 -12.39 -72.21 18.98
C TYR A 983 -13.73 -72.15 19.79
N SER A 984 -14.85 -72.28 19.05
CA SER A 984 -16.23 -72.78 19.36
C SER A 984 -17.00 -72.30 20.61
N THR A 985 -18.13 -71.58 20.49
CA THR A 985 -19.52 -72.01 20.11
C THR A 985 -20.34 -72.61 21.27
N ILE A 986 -21.38 -71.87 21.72
CA ILE A 986 -22.73 -72.40 22.01
C ILE A 986 -23.73 -71.32 21.57
N ASP A 987 -24.61 -71.67 20.63
CA ASP A 987 -25.88 -70.99 20.41
C ASP A 987 -26.90 -71.52 21.44
N GLU A 988 -27.62 -70.63 22.13
CA GLU A 988 -29.06 -70.76 22.46
C GLU A 988 -29.54 -69.56 23.29
N VAL A 989 -30.84 -69.22 23.17
CA VAL A 989 -31.50 -68.06 23.81
C VAL A 989 -30.98 -66.70 23.26
N GLN A 990 -31.52 -66.12 22.19
CA GLN A 990 -32.94 -65.78 22.06
C GLN A 990 -33.39 -65.62 20.59
N GLN A 991 -34.35 -66.44 20.18
CA GLN A 991 -35.23 -66.22 19.04
C GLN A 991 -36.69 -66.38 19.53
N ASN A 992 -37.67 -65.81 18.81
CA ASN A 992 -39.06 -65.54 19.20
C ASN A 992 -39.17 -64.28 20.10
N VAL A 993 -40.00 -63.27 19.82
CA VAL A 993 -41.22 -63.14 18.97
C VAL A 993 -41.15 -61.76 18.28
N ASN A 994 -41.06 -61.59 16.95
CA ASN A 994 -42.02 -61.78 15.85
C ASN A 994 -43.34 -60.96 15.89
N ASP A 995 -43.75 -60.51 14.69
CA ASP A 995 -45.09 -60.05 14.27
C ASP A 995 -45.64 -58.69 14.75
N SER A 996 -45.58 -57.69 13.84
CA SER A 996 -46.75 -57.00 13.22
C SER A 996 -46.33 -55.66 12.59
N SER A 997 -46.71 -55.19 11.39
CA SER A 997 -47.26 -55.78 10.16
C SER A 997 -47.55 -54.61 9.17
N ARG A 998 -46.82 -54.58 8.04
CA ARG A 998 -47.16 -53.97 6.73
C ARG A 998 -47.30 -52.44 6.51
N PRO A 999 -47.06 -51.95 5.26
CA PRO A 999 -47.08 -50.54 4.87
C PRO A 999 -48.32 -50.12 4.04
N VAL A 1000 -48.71 -48.84 4.07
CA VAL A 1000 -49.79 -48.29 3.21
C VAL A 1000 -49.52 -46.86 2.71
N LYS A 1001 -49.29 -46.77 1.38
CA LYS A 1001 -49.69 -45.72 0.40
C LYS A 1001 -49.35 -44.22 0.57
N LYS A 1002 -48.77 -43.69 -0.52
CA LYS A 1002 -49.06 -42.37 -1.09
C LYS A 1002 -50.58 -42.07 -1.11
N VAL A 1003 -50.98 -40.90 -0.64
CA VAL A 1003 -52.20 -40.20 -1.09
C VAL A 1003 -51.87 -38.73 -1.28
N THR A 1004 -52.07 -38.24 -2.50
CA THR A 1004 -52.18 -36.82 -2.84
C THR A 1004 -53.56 -36.30 -2.44
N PHE A 1005 -53.66 -35.07 -1.93
CA PHE A 1005 -54.85 -34.25 -2.13
C PHE A 1005 -54.48 -32.78 -2.27
N ALA A 1006 -55.25 -32.08 -3.10
CA ALA A 1006 -55.17 -30.67 -3.36
C ALA A 1006 -56.47 -29.97 -2.89
N ASP A 1007 -56.38 -28.64 -2.85
CA ASP A 1007 -57.44 -27.64 -2.99
C ASP A 1007 -58.41 -27.32 -1.82
N ASP A 1008 -58.77 -26.03 -1.87
CA ASP A 1008 -59.85 -25.29 -1.20
C ASP A 1008 -59.81 -25.06 0.32
N LEU A 1009 -59.45 -23.82 0.71
CA LEU A 1009 -60.51 -22.84 1.04
C LEU A 1009 -60.07 -21.36 0.92
N VAL A 1010 -61.07 -20.50 0.74
CA VAL A 1010 -61.01 -19.10 0.29
C VAL A 1010 -61.17 -18.11 1.48
N ILE A 1011 -61.00 -16.80 1.20
CA ILE A 1011 -61.24 -15.61 2.04
C ILE A 1011 -59.99 -15.18 2.85
N GLY A 1012 -59.50 -13.94 2.77
CA GLY A 1012 -60.00 -12.79 1.99
C GLY A 1012 -59.00 -11.62 1.94
N SER A 1013 -59.25 -10.70 1.01
CA SER A 1013 -58.38 -9.59 0.62
C SER A 1013 -58.41 -8.38 1.56
N ALA A 1014 -57.27 -7.71 1.74
CA ALA A 1014 -57.19 -6.26 1.96
C ALA A 1014 -55.99 -5.70 1.19
N ALA A 1015 -56.23 -4.70 0.32
CA ALA A 1015 -55.21 -4.13 -0.57
C ALA A 1015 -54.69 -2.78 -0.04
N SER A 1016 -53.45 -2.44 -0.41
CA SER A 1016 -52.92 -1.07 -0.32
C SER A 1016 -52.09 -0.76 -1.57
N SER A 1017 -52.67 0.06 -2.44
CA SER A 1017 -52.19 0.50 -3.74
C SER A 1017 -50.84 1.23 -3.77
N ILE A 1018 -50.07 0.99 -4.84
CA ILE A 1018 -49.03 1.90 -5.37
C ILE A 1018 -49.51 2.33 -6.78
N PRO A 1019 -49.40 3.63 -7.18
CA PRO A 1019 -49.98 4.13 -8.43
C PRO A 1019 -49.11 3.84 -9.67
N PRO A 1020 -49.71 3.79 -10.88
CA PRO A 1020 -49.01 3.52 -12.14
C PRO A 1020 -48.36 4.75 -12.77
N LEU A 1021 -47.30 4.52 -13.56
CA LEU A 1021 -46.67 5.51 -14.45
C LEU A 1021 -47.46 5.69 -15.77
N PRO A 1022 -47.40 6.87 -16.42
CA PRO A 1022 -48.11 7.15 -17.67
C PRO A 1022 -47.44 6.55 -18.92
N PRO A 1023 -48.17 6.42 -20.05
CA PRO A 1023 -47.70 5.73 -21.26
C PRO A 1023 -46.78 6.56 -22.17
N MET A 1024 -46.08 5.88 -23.08
CA MET A 1024 -45.24 6.46 -24.13
C MET A 1024 -46.07 7.15 -25.24
N PRO A 1025 -45.47 8.10 -25.99
CA PRO A 1025 -45.80 8.35 -27.39
C PRO A 1025 -44.92 7.52 -28.35
N GLU A 1026 -45.45 7.24 -29.54
CA GLU A 1026 -44.81 6.49 -30.62
C GLU A 1026 -43.95 7.38 -31.57
N ASP A 1027 -43.40 6.75 -32.61
CA ASP A 1027 -42.71 7.31 -33.80
C ASP A 1027 -41.31 7.92 -33.64
N PHE A 1028 -40.29 7.25 -34.21
CA PHE A 1028 -39.95 7.40 -35.63
C PHE A 1028 -39.06 6.24 -36.15
N SER A 1029 -39.10 6.00 -37.46
CA SER A 1029 -38.56 4.79 -38.10
C SER A 1029 -37.17 4.93 -38.75
N THR A 1030 -36.61 3.79 -39.16
CA THR A 1030 -35.63 3.59 -40.27
C THR A 1030 -34.22 4.21 -40.19
N ILE A 1031 -33.22 3.37 -39.87
CA ILE A 1031 -31.92 3.32 -40.60
C ILE A 1031 -31.54 1.84 -40.83
N ASN A 1032 -30.86 1.57 -41.95
CA ASN A 1032 -30.63 0.24 -42.54
C ASN A 1032 -29.59 -0.64 -41.81
N VAL A 1033 -29.83 -1.95 -41.81
CA VAL A 1033 -28.84 -2.98 -41.51
C VAL A 1033 -28.12 -3.38 -42.81
N VAL A 1034 -26.79 -3.27 -42.84
CA VAL A 1034 -25.95 -3.76 -43.95
C VAL A 1034 -25.60 -5.24 -43.71
N PRO A 1035 -25.82 -6.15 -44.67
CA PRO A 1035 -25.53 -7.57 -44.47
C PRO A 1035 -24.06 -7.94 -44.69
N ILE A 1036 -23.61 -8.92 -43.92
CA ILE A 1036 -22.29 -9.56 -43.99
C ILE A 1036 -22.18 -10.38 -45.29
N PRO A 1037 -21.08 -10.28 -46.06
CA PRO A 1037 -20.87 -11.13 -47.23
C PRO A 1037 -20.42 -12.54 -46.83
N SER A 1038 -21.15 -13.55 -47.32
CA SER A 1038 -20.74 -14.96 -47.32
C SER A 1038 -19.85 -15.27 -48.53
N PRO A 1039 -19.03 -16.34 -48.50
CA PRO A 1039 -17.96 -16.55 -49.49
C PRO A 1039 -18.46 -16.99 -50.87
N MET A 1040 -17.74 -16.58 -51.91
CA MET A 1040 -17.91 -17.04 -53.30
C MET A 1040 -17.01 -18.26 -53.60
N PRO A 1041 -17.35 -19.07 -54.63
CA PRO A 1041 -16.88 -20.45 -54.74
C PRO A 1041 -15.63 -20.65 -55.61
N GLU A 1042 -15.20 -21.91 -55.65
CA GLU A 1042 -14.13 -22.47 -56.46
C GLU A 1042 -14.23 -22.12 -57.96
N ALA A 1043 -13.07 -21.88 -58.59
CA ALA A 1043 -12.90 -21.90 -60.03
C ALA A 1043 -11.62 -22.68 -60.37
N SER A 1044 -11.71 -23.54 -61.38
CA SER A 1044 -10.67 -24.46 -61.81
C SER A 1044 -9.76 -23.88 -62.89
N ASP A 1045 -8.76 -24.70 -63.22
CA ASP A 1045 -7.99 -24.72 -64.47
C ASP A 1045 -6.68 -23.92 -64.54
N ALA A 1046 -5.76 -24.49 -65.32
CA ALA A 1046 -4.32 -24.34 -65.19
C ALA A 1046 -3.71 -23.56 -66.35
N GLU A 1047 -2.50 -23.04 -66.16
CA GLU A 1047 -1.43 -23.19 -67.17
C GLU A 1047 -0.01 -23.00 -66.60
N ASN A 1048 0.98 -23.47 -67.35
CA ASN A 1048 2.35 -23.70 -66.90
C ASN A 1048 3.27 -22.47 -67.04
N SER A 1049 4.22 -22.29 -66.12
CA SER A 1049 5.62 -22.06 -66.51
C SER A 1049 6.59 -22.58 -65.45
N VAL A 1050 7.68 -23.23 -65.90
CA VAL A 1050 8.67 -23.90 -65.05
C VAL A 1050 10.00 -23.16 -65.12
N ALA A 1051 10.61 -22.89 -63.95
CA ALA A 1051 12.01 -22.50 -63.84
C ALA A 1051 12.70 -23.34 -62.75
N SER A 1052 13.76 -24.05 -63.12
CA SER A 1052 14.41 -25.07 -62.27
C SER A 1052 15.41 -24.48 -61.26
N PRO A 1053 15.54 -25.05 -60.04
CA PRO A 1053 16.67 -24.78 -59.16
C PRO A 1053 17.93 -25.57 -59.57
N PRO A 1054 19.15 -25.10 -59.22
CA PRO A 1054 20.42 -25.71 -59.64
C PRO A 1054 20.82 -26.95 -58.83
N ALA A 1055 21.70 -27.78 -59.41
CA ALA A 1055 22.07 -29.09 -58.89
C ALA A 1055 23.13 -29.07 -57.78
N MET A 1056 22.99 -29.98 -56.80
CA MET A 1056 24.09 -30.39 -55.92
C MET A 1056 24.97 -31.47 -56.57
N PRO A 1057 26.29 -31.50 -56.29
CA PRO A 1057 27.19 -32.53 -56.79
C PRO A 1057 27.14 -33.83 -55.98
N LYS A 1058 27.35 -34.97 -56.67
CA LYS A 1058 27.50 -36.30 -56.09
C LYS A 1058 28.95 -36.55 -55.64
N SER A 1059 29.16 -37.34 -54.58
CA SER A 1059 29.56 -38.77 -54.73
C SER A 1059 30.25 -39.39 -53.50
N ASN A 1060 29.97 -40.69 -53.29
CA ASN A 1060 30.85 -41.78 -52.80
C ASN A 1060 31.62 -41.60 -51.46
N SER A 1061 31.69 -42.60 -50.56
CA SER A 1061 31.97 -44.02 -50.83
C SER A 1061 31.67 -44.95 -49.63
N LEU A 1062 31.68 -46.28 -49.87
CA LEU A 1062 31.39 -47.31 -48.86
C LEU A 1062 32.58 -47.62 -47.94
N ALA A 1063 32.30 -47.98 -46.67
CA ALA A 1063 33.04 -49.05 -45.98
C ALA A 1063 32.17 -49.78 -44.93
N LYS A 1064 32.07 -51.11 -45.03
CA LYS A 1064 31.42 -51.98 -44.03
C LYS A 1064 32.30 -52.14 -42.78
N ARG A 1065 31.75 -52.17 -41.56
CA ARG A 1065 32.35 -52.95 -40.45
C ARG A 1065 31.36 -53.47 -39.40
N LYS A 1066 31.53 -54.78 -39.19
CA LYS A 1066 30.97 -55.76 -38.23
C LYS A 1066 30.26 -55.27 -36.95
N VAL A 1067 29.15 -55.96 -36.66
CA VAL A 1067 28.52 -56.16 -35.35
C VAL A 1067 29.45 -56.89 -34.38
N SER A 1068 29.44 -56.51 -33.10
CA SER A 1068 29.94 -57.35 -31.99
C SER A 1068 29.22 -57.06 -30.66
N ASP A 1069 28.44 -58.06 -30.21
CA ASP A 1069 28.11 -58.48 -28.84
C ASP A 1069 28.14 -57.45 -27.66
N PRO A 1070 26.99 -57.14 -27.02
CA PRO A 1070 26.91 -56.18 -25.92
C PRO A 1070 27.25 -56.72 -24.50
N ASN A 1071 27.55 -58.02 -24.32
CA ASN A 1071 27.66 -58.62 -22.98
C ASN A 1071 29.07 -58.55 -22.33
N LYS A 1072 29.64 -57.35 -22.14
CA LYS A 1072 30.98 -57.25 -21.48
C LYS A 1072 31.35 -56.04 -20.61
N ASN A 1073 30.48 -55.07 -20.36
CA ASN A 1073 30.86 -53.80 -19.68
C ASN A 1073 30.20 -53.49 -18.32
N THR A 1074 29.73 -54.49 -17.57
CA THR A 1074 29.21 -54.30 -16.20
C THR A 1074 30.26 -54.38 -15.09
N LYS A 1075 31.55 -54.62 -15.41
CA LYS A 1075 32.59 -54.86 -14.40
C LYS A 1075 33.58 -53.69 -14.19
N SER A 1076 33.87 -52.85 -15.18
CA SER A 1076 34.77 -51.70 -14.98
C SER A 1076 34.10 -50.53 -14.23
N PHE A 1077 32.78 -50.36 -14.40
CA PHE A 1077 32.02 -49.26 -13.79
C PHE A 1077 32.00 -49.29 -12.24
N LEU A 1078 32.09 -50.48 -11.64
CA LEU A 1078 32.17 -50.65 -10.17
C LEU A 1078 33.59 -50.48 -9.60
N GLU A 1079 34.62 -50.46 -10.46
CA GLU A 1079 36.02 -50.31 -10.08
C GLU A 1079 36.42 -48.83 -10.06
N ASP A 1080 35.94 -48.03 -11.03
CA ASP A 1080 36.11 -46.57 -11.06
C ASP A 1080 35.32 -45.84 -9.95
N LEU A 1081 34.12 -46.33 -9.60
CA LEU A 1081 33.32 -45.77 -8.52
C LEU A 1081 34.01 -45.93 -7.14
N ASN A 1082 34.66 -47.08 -6.91
CA ASN A 1082 35.44 -47.34 -5.69
C ASN A 1082 36.75 -46.54 -5.61
N ASN A 1083 37.37 -46.23 -6.75
CA ASN A 1083 38.56 -45.37 -6.79
C ASN A 1083 38.23 -43.88 -6.55
N THR A 1084 37.03 -43.45 -6.96
CA THR A 1084 36.55 -42.08 -6.73
C THR A 1084 36.20 -41.84 -5.26
N LEU A 1085 35.52 -42.77 -4.60
CA LEU A 1085 35.14 -42.67 -3.19
C LEU A 1085 36.31 -42.73 -2.19
N LYS A 1086 37.51 -43.14 -2.62
CA LYS A 1086 38.73 -43.14 -1.78
C LYS A 1086 39.49 -41.80 -1.77
N ARG A 1087 39.08 -40.79 -2.56
CA ARG A 1087 39.81 -39.51 -2.69
C ARG A 1087 39.22 -38.33 -1.93
N MET A 1088 38.22 -38.53 -1.06
CA MET A 1088 37.61 -37.46 -0.26
C MET A 1088 37.86 -37.63 1.25
N ARG A 1089 38.89 -36.94 1.75
CA ARG A 1089 38.98 -36.44 3.14
C ARG A 1089 39.66 -35.06 3.14
N PRO A 1090 39.32 -34.17 4.08
CA PRO A 1090 39.63 -32.75 3.99
C PRO A 1090 41.05 -32.42 4.46
N THR A 1091 41.62 -31.33 3.94
CA THR A 1091 42.85 -30.72 4.44
C THR A 1091 42.69 -29.21 4.62
N GLU A 1092 43.12 -28.72 5.78
CA GLU A 1092 43.15 -27.30 6.15
C GLU A 1092 44.17 -26.54 5.29
N LYS A 1093 43.71 -25.69 4.37
CA LYS A 1093 44.58 -24.67 3.75
C LYS A 1093 43.80 -23.52 3.10
N PHE A 1094 43.19 -22.65 3.91
CA PHE A 1094 42.49 -21.45 3.41
C PHE A 1094 42.71 -20.23 4.32
N ASN A 1095 43.96 -19.98 4.71
CA ASN A 1095 44.32 -18.90 5.64
C ASN A 1095 45.75 -18.34 5.42
N LYS A 1096 46.26 -18.33 4.17
CA LYS A 1096 47.62 -17.85 3.88
C LYS A 1096 47.91 -17.18 2.53
N ASP A 1097 46.93 -17.11 1.62
CA ASP A 1097 47.14 -16.59 0.26
C ASP A 1097 46.43 -15.24 0.01
N LEU A 1098 46.22 -14.44 1.07
CA LEU A 1098 45.58 -13.11 1.04
C LEU A 1098 46.53 -11.95 1.44
N GLU A 1099 47.84 -12.23 1.56
CA GLU A 1099 48.88 -11.22 1.70
C GLU A 1099 49.89 -11.34 0.55
N HIS A 1100 49.61 -10.75 -0.62
CA HIS A 1100 50.58 -10.12 -1.54
C HIS A 1100 49.94 -9.82 -2.91
N CYS A 1101 49.44 -8.61 -3.12
CA CYS A 1101 49.39 -7.98 -4.44
C CYS A 1101 49.39 -6.46 -4.32
N ASN A 1102 50.53 -5.84 -4.64
CA ASN A 1102 50.67 -4.39 -4.73
C ASN A 1102 50.03 -3.88 -6.03
N LEU A 1103 49.24 -2.81 -5.94
CA LEU A 1103 48.99 -1.91 -7.07
C LEU A 1103 49.16 -0.45 -6.62
N ARG A 1104 50.20 0.19 -7.15
CA ARG A 1104 50.32 1.66 -7.19
C ARG A 1104 49.63 2.18 -8.45
N VAL A 1105 49.40 3.49 -8.47
CA VAL A 1105 48.91 4.32 -9.59
C VAL A 1105 47.39 4.31 -9.77
N PHE A 1106 46.70 5.21 -9.07
CA PHE A 1106 46.21 6.45 -9.69
C PHE A 1106 45.86 7.49 -8.62
N GLU A 1107 46.59 8.61 -8.61
CA GLU A 1107 46.16 9.83 -7.91
C GLU A 1107 45.27 10.63 -8.85
N ASN A 1108 44.09 11.06 -8.40
CA ASN A 1108 43.60 12.45 -8.49
C ASN A 1108 42.13 12.59 -8.04
N ASN A 1109 41.91 13.55 -7.14
CA ASN A 1109 40.67 14.32 -6.90
C ASN A 1109 39.32 13.58 -6.86
N PHE A 1110 38.86 13.21 -5.66
CA PHE A 1110 37.51 13.57 -5.17
C PHE A 1110 37.50 13.59 -3.63
N LEU A 1111 36.98 14.67 -3.03
CA LEU A 1111 36.85 14.85 -1.58
C LEU A 1111 35.53 14.23 -1.08
N PHE A 1112 35.62 13.26 -0.16
CA PHE A 1112 34.47 12.79 0.64
C PHE A 1112 34.66 13.15 2.11
N SER A 1113 33.56 13.45 2.81
CA SER A 1113 33.56 13.85 4.22
C SER A 1113 33.78 12.66 5.16
N SER A 1114 34.44 12.92 6.30
CA SER A 1114 34.87 11.88 7.25
C SER A 1114 33.72 11.03 7.83
N SER A 1115 32.49 11.55 7.81
CA SER A 1115 31.26 10.85 8.23
C SER A 1115 30.94 9.56 7.47
N THR A 1116 31.64 9.29 6.36
CA THR A 1116 31.38 8.12 5.50
C THR A 1116 32.25 6.91 5.87
N LEU A 1117 33.38 7.13 6.55
CA LEU A 1117 34.30 6.05 6.95
C LEU A 1117 33.80 5.31 8.19
N ASP A 1118 33.30 6.04 9.19
CA ASP A 1118 32.78 5.47 10.45
C ASP A 1118 31.62 4.48 10.23
N ILE A 1119 30.83 4.66 9.16
CA ILE A 1119 29.72 3.78 8.79
C ILE A 1119 30.21 2.48 8.13
N ILE A 1120 31.34 2.50 7.43
CA ILE A 1120 31.91 1.31 6.79
C ILE A 1120 32.62 0.44 7.84
N GLU A 1121 33.26 1.05 8.84
CA GLU A 1121 33.90 0.31 9.94
C GLU A 1121 32.87 -0.40 10.85
N TYR A 1122 31.67 0.18 11.03
CA TYR A 1122 30.55 -0.45 11.75
C TYR A 1122 29.92 -1.66 11.01
N TYR A 1123 30.08 -1.76 9.69
CA TYR A 1123 29.57 -2.90 8.88
C TYR A 1123 30.61 -3.99 8.60
N MET A 1124 31.85 -3.83 9.08
CA MET A 1124 32.92 -4.84 9.00
C MET A 1124 33.29 -5.46 10.37
N GLN A 1125 32.56 -5.10 11.43
CA GLN A 1125 32.56 -5.79 12.73
C GLN A 1125 31.28 -6.64 12.88
#